data_AF-A0AAN9TK34-F1
#
_entry.id   AF-A0AAN9TK34-F1
#
_cell.length_a   1.000
_cell.length_b   1.000
_cell.length_c   1.000
_cell.angle_alpha   90.00
_cell.angle_beta   90.00
_cell.angle_gamma   90.00
#
_symmetry.space_group_name_H-M   'P 1'
#
loop_
_entity.id
_entity.type
_entity.pdbx_description
1 polymer ?
#
loop_
_entity_poly.entity_id
_entity_poly.type
_entity_poly.pdbx_seq_one_letter_code
_entity_poly.pdbx_strand_id
1 'polypeptide(L)'
;MTCGTPGTPDYVDFRPFEWKTRLDSTKILLKHELVRVRVDLHPLQRFSSQTDHATAGQSDGIKDPLGSLLDGNDPLSLLQKQAINQLFDELSDDSEATDVKLVHQLIHNGAGTSSSKPRPPKAKLPRTFKSRAIKRNINCEDYNTDATIDIHRLKLEISEHLAFDGEFLRKFRRLKPSELVMEMENFHEDMVRAWKKEERVEALKIVIVCAKLSMDTENPILYPLKYVCLSDILSKFGEQVYERLKIKEEIFISSLTSPKDPRKPASTKPPGTAQETCLNWFYKIASVRELVPRLYAEAALLRSYSFLEDGRMITELKKLTKLTRAVGDLIVNLYLRCYLCQMGMECEINLVLYNYFRENFDEFMITLNSFLSRDDFDDKINLNRYLETLLPGLEWLLKGITDRDPHVQDMLLRLFRNMPNNSIMLLTALKGFTEDFIVLNIDNLLEWLLSPELAEVPKYKHLMSLGKMCENIQTKSADCIPDKVLKTVWDETERLTDTSEYLNVVELWLPLSQNCLPTERVNSILQIFGPHVAREQSVERHSTRVENVVRNLTRYADDFHLLFISEHFIPFLNTIPNIQLRVTVCKIIMEALVQRSDCTFICDSVTLNSVMIVARTVHDSIRMSTVDDERKQIGNLLANFVRHVRFRDDFVRQMEFYSQARMIFYQLDIVLETLVHCINWLCFEQLKSVKGNHDPASLEFAQSCVAYNFITIPTLESPVTRLQLLIISGQVALANQCLDMEAINTMKKFNDIRIDATSTDRIRADFTFERTAHKEIIFKSYALQMMSILIVMPDDPDGKSVFRLCSRLYRAINSFEWKDPMMQPSLVIMLMRMYSAGYQEVYPYHFLNVDSNDTLYGPDELFRQKMDTAINVLMHDAIRSIIQLRLNNHYASLMLIVEELLAIIFAFGDLTNKSLAVLSIQLWDFCKQIPFNTKVLMTVQYLQDEIDTLARAVESRAGCHSAVPNFIII
;
A
#
# COMPACT_ATOMS: atom_id res chain seq x y z
N MET A 1 46.76 -34.06 34.68
CA MET A 1 46.80 -34.87 35.93
C MET A 1 47.38 -34.01 37.05
N THR A 2 47.25 -34.46 38.31
CA THR A 2 47.76 -33.82 39.56
C THR A 2 47.26 -32.40 39.84
N CYS A 3 46.64 -32.22 41.01
CA CYS A 3 46.14 -30.93 41.49
C CYS A 3 47.25 -30.12 42.19
N GLY A 4 47.20 -28.79 42.07
CA GLY A 4 47.86 -27.85 42.98
C GLY A 4 46.82 -27.19 43.90
N THR A 5 47.19 -26.90 45.14
CA THR A 5 46.33 -26.20 46.12
C THR A 5 46.16 -24.71 45.79
N PRO A 6 45.07 -24.06 46.24
CA PRO A 6 44.86 -22.63 46.00
C PRO A 6 45.87 -21.82 46.81
N GLY A 7 46.79 -21.16 46.12
CA GLY A 7 47.53 -20.04 46.68
C GLY A 7 46.57 -18.89 46.99
N THR A 8 46.82 -18.18 48.09
CA THR A 8 46.23 -16.86 48.34
C THR A 8 46.53 -15.94 47.16
N PRO A 9 45.60 -15.05 46.75
CA PRO A 9 45.93 -14.02 45.78
C PRO A 9 46.96 -13.08 46.41
N ASP A 10 48.20 -13.13 45.92
CA ASP A 10 49.22 -12.15 46.30
C ASP A 10 48.69 -10.75 45.99
N TYR A 11 48.72 -9.87 46.99
CA TYR A 11 48.39 -8.46 46.81
C TYR A 11 49.47 -7.84 45.94
N VAL A 12 49.23 -7.79 44.62
CA VAL A 12 50.04 -7.00 43.70
C VAL A 12 49.92 -5.54 44.14
N ASP A 13 51.02 -5.01 44.66
CA ASP A 13 51.10 -3.66 45.23
C ASP A 13 51.10 -2.64 44.08
N PHE A 14 49.90 -2.40 43.53
CA PHE A 14 49.67 -1.55 42.37
C PHE A 14 49.94 -0.09 42.72
N ARG A 15 51.19 0.34 42.51
CA ARG A 15 51.53 1.74 42.27
C ARG A 15 50.64 2.28 41.14
N PRO A 16 50.20 3.55 41.22
CA PRO A 16 49.30 4.14 40.24
C PRO A 16 49.85 3.97 38.82
N PHE A 17 48.95 3.65 37.90
CA PHE A 17 49.24 3.62 36.47
C PHE A 17 49.33 5.06 35.96
N GLU A 18 50.39 5.36 35.22
CA GLU A 18 50.70 6.67 34.66
C GLU A 18 50.45 6.67 33.14
N TRP A 19 50.09 7.84 32.59
CA TRP A 19 49.69 8.02 31.20
C TRP A 19 50.57 9.07 30.51
N LYS A 20 50.68 9.01 29.18
CA LYS A 20 51.53 9.90 28.38
C LYS A 20 50.83 10.44 27.14
N THR A 21 51.13 11.69 26.81
CA THR A 21 50.74 12.34 25.55
C THR A 21 51.52 11.74 24.38
N ARG A 22 50.97 10.70 23.73
CA ARG A 22 51.49 10.17 22.45
C ARG A 22 50.90 10.93 21.24
N LEU A 23 51.35 12.18 21.07
CA LEU A 23 51.18 12.97 19.83
C LEU A 23 52.22 14.09 19.81
N ASP A 24 53.18 14.03 18.88
CA ASP A 24 54.19 15.07 18.70
C ASP A 24 53.57 16.34 18.10
N SER A 25 53.78 17.47 18.76
CA SER A 25 53.13 18.76 18.47
C SER A 25 53.69 19.46 17.22
N THR A 26 53.38 18.92 16.05
CA THR A 26 53.81 19.48 14.75
C THR A 26 52.65 20.11 13.96
N LYS A 27 52.51 21.43 14.15
CA LYS A 27 51.67 22.38 13.39
C LYS A 27 50.14 22.30 13.62
N ILE A 28 49.67 23.11 14.55
CA ILE A 28 49.00 24.38 14.18
C ILE A 28 49.51 25.45 15.15
N LEU A 29 49.77 26.65 14.60
CA LEU A 29 50.28 27.79 15.36
C LEU A 29 49.29 28.94 15.18
N LEU A 30 48.48 29.23 16.20
CA LEU A 30 47.63 30.42 16.24
C LEU A 30 47.64 30.99 17.65
N LYS A 31 47.95 32.28 17.76
CA LYS A 31 47.97 33.03 19.03
C LYS A 31 46.62 33.69 19.26
N HIS A 32 45.98 33.38 20.38
CA HIS A 32 45.27 34.38 21.18
C HIS A 32 45.56 34.09 22.66
N GLU A 33 46.11 35.07 23.37
CA GLU A 33 46.60 34.91 24.75
C GLU A 33 45.47 35.20 25.74
N LEU A 34 44.58 34.22 25.94
CA LEU A 34 43.69 34.18 27.11
C LEU A 34 44.48 33.85 28.37
N VAL A 35 44.09 34.45 29.50
CA VAL A 35 44.77 34.23 30.79
C VAL A 35 44.38 32.87 31.35
N ARG A 36 45.27 31.87 31.20
CA ARG A 36 45.14 30.55 31.81
C ARG A 36 44.90 30.68 33.31
N VAL A 37 43.83 30.07 33.81
CA VAL A 37 43.40 30.21 35.21
C VAL A 37 43.89 29.02 36.02
N ARG A 38 44.28 29.25 37.29
CA ARG A 38 44.49 28.15 38.24
C ARG A 38 43.14 27.51 38.58
N VAL A 39 43.16 26.23 38.93
CA VAL A 39 42.00 25.38 39.25
C VAL A 39 41.05 25.97 40.31
N ASP A 40 41.49 26.97 41.07
CA ASP A 40 40.75 27.66 42.13
C ASP A 40 39.78 28.78 41.64
N LEU A 41 39.82 29.17 40.36
CA LEU A 41 38.98 30.26 39.79
C LEU A 41 38.49 29.91 38.36
N HIS A 42 37.39 30.53 37.92
CA HIS A 42 36.71 30.20 36.65
C HIS A 42 36.42 31.44 35.77
N PRO A 43 36.63 31.41 34.44
CA PRO A 43 36.68 32.63 33.61
C PRO A 43 35.35 33.16 33.04
N LEU A 44 34.22 32.44 33.15
CA LEU A 44 32.94 32.86 32.55
C LEU A 44 32.24 34.04 33.28
N GLN A 45 32.84 35.23 33.26
CA GLN A 45 32.14 36.50 33.38
C GLN A 45 32.03 37.15 31.97
N ARG A 46 30.80 37.23 31.45
CA ARG A 46 30.45 37.55 30.05
C ARG A 46 30.83 38.99 29.63
N PHE A 47 31.09 39.21 28.33
CA PHE A 47 30.50 40.34 27.54
C PHE A 47 30.70 40.24 25.99
N SER A 48 29.57 40.15 25.26
CA SER A 48 29.23 40.75 23.92
C SER A 48 30.03 40.56 22.59
N SER A 49 29.36 39.93 21.60
CA SER A 49 28.95 40.42 20.24
C SER A 49 29.78 40.30 18.92
N GLN A 50 29.12 39.70 17.89
CA GLN A 50 29.04 40.04 16.43
C GLN A 50 30.05 39.54 15.33
N THR A 51 29.52 38.84 14.29
CA THR A 51 29.89 38.87 12.80
C THR A 51 31.23 38.22 12.29
N ASP A 52 31.49 37.74 11.03
CA ASP A 52 30.66 37.34 9.84
C ASP A 52 31.34 36.45 8.71
N HIS A 53 30.59 36.13 7.62
CA HIS A 53 30.85 35.65 6.20
C HIS A 53 32.22 35.00 5.76
N ALA A 54 32.37 33.86 5.02
CA ALA A 54 31.79 33.21 3.78
C ALA A 54 32.66 33.42 2.47
N THR A 55 32.75 32.62 1.36
CA THR A 55 31.98 31.50 0.71
C THR A 55 32.76 30.75 -0.45
N ALA A 56 32.26 29.59 -0.97
CA ALA A 56 32.49 28.91 -2.31
C ALA A 56 33.82 28.15 -2.64
N GLY A 57 33.92 27.18 -3.61
CA GLY A 57 32.93 26.40 -4.42
C GLY A 57 33.49 25.60 -5.67
N GLN A 58 32.75 24.57 -6.17
CA GLN A 58 32.84 23.83 -7.49
C GLN A 58 34.12 23.00 -7.84
N SER A 59 34.24 22.09 -8.85
CA SER A 59 33.43 21.68 -10.05
C SER A 59 33.64 20.19 -10.52
N ASP A 60 33.00 19.80 -11.64
CA ASP A 60 33.06 18.53 -12.46
C ASP A 60 34.47 18.09 -12.95
N GLY A 61 34.73 16.94 -13.62
CA GLY A 61 33.93 15.76 -14.07
C GLY A 61 34.54 15.02 -15.31
N ILE A 62 33.82 14.02 -15.87
CA ILE A 62 34.01 13.33 -17.19
C ILE A 62 35.07 12.18 -17.33
N LYS A 63 34.53 10.95 -17.36
CA LYS A 63 34.75 9.77 -18.28
C LYS A 63 36.09 9.50 -19.02
N ASP A 64 36.62 8.29 -18.77
CA ASP A 64 36.68 7.11 -19.69
C ASP A 64 36.95 7.33 -21.20
N PRO A 65 37.94 6.60 -21.77
CA PRO A 65 37.60 5.73 -22.90
C PRO A 65 38.31 4.35 -22.99
N LEU A 66 37.51 3.30 -23.15
CA LEU A 66 37.61 2.21 -24.15
C LEU A 66 38.88 1.33 -24.23
N GLY A 67 38.69 0.00 -24.21
CA GLY A 67 39.75 -0.98 -24.47
C GLY A 67 39.39 -2.44 -24.13
N SER A 68 38.14 -2.87 -24.31
CA SER A 68 37.78 -3.84 -25.36
C SER A 68 38.62 -5.14 -25.39
N LEU A 69 38.06 -6.24 -24.86
CA LEU A 69 38.44 -7.61 -25.21
C LEU A 69 37.32 -8.58 -24.77
N LEU A 70 36.69 -9.26 -25.75
CA LEU A 70 35.96 -10.54 -25.64
C LEU A 70 34.64 -10.49 -24.82
N ASP A 71 33.43 -10.71 -25.38
CA ASP A 71 32.95 -11.65 -26.42
C ASP A 71 33.36 -13.13 -26.17
N GLY A 72 32.46 -14.09 -25.94
CA GLY A 72 31.00 -14.02 -25.83
C GLY A 72 30.35 -15.42 -25.97
N ASN A 73 29.00 -15.47 -25.90
CA ASN A 73 28.13 -16.62 -26.18
C ASN A 73 28.15 -17.83 -25.21
N ASP A 74 27.10 -17.92 -24.38
CA ASP A 74 26.70 -19.09 -23.57
C ASP A 74 25.31 -19.60 -24.09
N PRO A 75 24.88 -20.88 -23.94
CA PRO A 75 24.41 -21.62 -25.13
C PRO A 75 22.91 -21.60 -25.41
N LEU A 76 22.10 -20.79 -24.71
CA LEU A 76 20.67 -20.67 -25.02
C LEU A 76 20.41 -20.13 -26.44
N SER A 77 21.36 -19.35 -26.98
CA SER A 77 21.37 -18.86 -28.36
C SER A 77 21.41 -19.95 -29.45
N LEU A 78 21.59 -21.22 -29.08
CA LEU A 78 21.56 -22.37 -30.01
C LEU A 78 20.23 -23.14 -29.98
N LEU A 79 19.52 -23.20 -28.85
CA LEU A 79 18.19 -23.83 -28.78
C LEU A 79 17.08 -22.98 -29.43
N GLN A 80 17.27 -21.66 -29.52
CA GLN A 80 16.30 -20.75 -30.12
C GLN A 80 16.47 -20.56 -31.64
N LYS A 81 17.39 -21.29 -32.29
CA LYS A 81 17.70 -21.17 -33.73
C LYS A 81 17.48 -22.43 -34.58
N GLN A 82 17.10 -23.58 -34.00
CA GLN A 82 16.76 -24.78 -34.76
C GLN A 82 15.24 -25.03 -34.93
N ALA A 83 14.38 -24.21 -34.31
CA ALA A 83 12.92 -24.30 -34.47
C ALA A 83 12.33 -23.33 -35.53
N ILE A 84 13.17 -22.53 -36.20
CA ILE A 84 12.74 -21.55 -37.21
C ILE A 84 12.79 -22.12 -38.64
N ASN A 85 13.71 -23.05 -38.91
CA ASN A 85 14.05 -23.50 -40.27
C ASN A 85 13.26 -24.75 -40.73
N GLN A 86 11.96 -24.85 -40.41
CA GLN A 86 11.10 -25.95 -40.89
C GLN A 86 9.65 -25.57 -41.26
N LEU A 87 9.24 -24.29 -41.13
CA LEU A 87 7.86 -23.86 -41.37
C LEU A 87 7.74 -22.50 -42.13
N PHE A 88 8.74 -22.13 -42.92
CA PHE A 88 8.72 -20.89 -43.73
C PHE A 88 8.84 -21.13 -45.26
N ASP A 89 8.99 -22.37 -45.71
CA ASP A 89 9.59 -22.67 -47.03
C ASP A 89 8.63 -22.75 -48.23
N GLU A 90 7.30 -22.70 -48.08
CA GLU A 90 6.38 -23.08 -49.19
C GLU A 90 5.31 -22.06 -49.66
N LEU A 91 4.94 -21.00 -48.93
CA LEU A 91 3.83 -20.12 -49.36
C LEU A 91 4.04 -18.62 -49.09
N SER A 92 4.17 -17.85 -50.17
CA SER A 92 3.92 -16.39 -50.32
C SER A 92 3.69 -16.05 -51.81
N ASP A 93 2.96 -14.95 -52.06
CA ASP A 93 2.70 -14.24 -53.35
C ASP A 93 1.31 -14.46 -54.02
N ASP A 94 0.83 -13.38 -54.67
CA ASP A 94 -0.57 -13.06 -55.03
C ASP A 94 -0.99 -13.51 -56.48
N SER A 95 -2.16 -13.25 -57.08
CA SER A 95 -3.21 -12.22 -56.87
C SER A 95 -4.63 -12.64 -57.37
N GLU A 96 -5.43 -11.70 -57.91
CA GLU A 96 -6.90 -11.70 -57.81
C GLU A 96 -7.74 -11.85 -59.11
N ALA A 97 -9.04 -12.08 -58.87
CA ALA A 97 -10.23 -11.70 -59.67
C ALA A 97 -10.72 -12.61 -60.83
N THR A 98 -11.84 -13.33 -60.58
CA THR A 98 -13.17 -13.00 -61.19
C THR A 98 -14.32 -13.92 -60.69
N ASP A 99 -14.99 -13.48 -59.64
CA ASP A 99 -16.42 -13.61 -59.24
C ASP A 99 -17.20 -14.95 -59.21
N VAL A 100 -16.91 -16.00 -59.99
CA VAL A 100 -17.74 -17.23 -59.98
C VAL A 100 -17.03 -18.45 -59.33
N LYS A 101 -15.83 -18.23 -58.80
CA LYS A 101 -15.06 -19.24 -58.03
C LYS A 101 -14.82 -18.85 -56.56
N LEU A 102 -15.30 -17.68 -56.13
CA LEU A 102 -14.88 -17.02 -54.89
C LEU A 102 -15.00 -17.89 -53.62
N VAL A 103 -16.11 -18.62 -53.46
CA VAL A 103 -16.35 -19.48 -52.29
C VAL A 103 -15.44 -20.73 -52.28
N HIS A 104 -14.95 -21.16 -53.43
CA HIS A 104 -14.07 -22.34 -53.56
C HIS A 104 -12.57 -21.99 -53.65
N GLN A 105 -12.22 -20.71 -53.84
CA GLN A 105 -10.82 -20.23 -53.88
C GLN A 105 -10.32 -19.67 -52.54
N LEU A 106 -11.20 -19.08 -51.71
CA LEU A 106 -10.87 -18.54 -50.38
C LEU A 106 -10.37 -19.60 -49.35
N ILE A 107 -10.32 -20.88 -49.74
CA ILE A 107 -9.82 -22.00 -48.93
C ILE A 107 -8.36 -22.34 -49.26
N HIS A 108 -7.79 -21.88 -50.39
CA HIS A 108 -6.60 -22.53 -50.98
C HIS A 108 -5.35 -21.68 -51.24
N ASN A 109 -5.45 -20.35 -51.39
CA ASN A 109 -4.30 -19.46 -51.61
C ASN A 109 -4.30 -18.31 -50.59
N GLY A 110 -3.17 -18.02 -49.95
CA GLY A 110 -2.99 -16.84 -49.08
C GLY A 110 -2.30 -17.12 -47.75
N ALA A 111 -0.98 -17.28 -47.76
CA ALA A 111 -0.14 -17.24 -46.57
C ALA A 111 1.08 -16.33 -46.83
N GLY A 112 1.56 -15.62 -45.80
CA GLY A 112 2.67 -14.66 -45.90
C GLY A 112 2.28 -13.32 -46.56
N THR A 113 2.84 -12.16 -46.17
CA THR A 113 3.64 -11.84 -44.96
C THR A 113 3.24 -10.48 -44.36
N SER A 114 3.85 -10.13 -43.24
CA SER A 114 3.38 -9.12 -42.28
C SER A 114 3.48 -7.65 -42.69
N SER A 115 2.43 -6.88 -42.36
CA SER A 115 2.61 -5.65 -41.58
C SER A 115 1.64 -5.64 -40.38
N SER A 116 2.02 -4.98 -39.29
CA SER A 116 1.41 -5.19 -37.97
C SER A 116 -0.01 -4.63 -37.85
N LYS A 117 -1.00 -5.53 -37.70
CA LYS A 117 -2.30 -5.23 -37.06
C LYS A 117 -2.50 -6.15 -35.84
N PRO A 118 -3.05 -5.65 -34.73
CA PRO A 118 -3.11 -6.40 -33.47
C PRO A 118 -4.08 -7.57 -33.54
N ARG A 119 -3.77 -8.67 -32.84
CA ARG A 119 -4.76 -9.72 -32.55
C ARG A 119 -5.94 -9.10 -31.79
N PRO A 120 -7.19 -9.29 -32.21
CA PRO A 120 -8.31 -9.03 -31.31
C PRO A 120 -8.18 -9.95 -30.08
N PRO A 121 -8.39 -9.45 -28.85
CA PRO A 121 -8.31 -10.28 -27.67
C PRO A 121 -9.39 -11.37 -27.72
N LYS A 122 -9.05 -12.58 -27.24
CA LYS A 122 -10.06 -13.64 -27.05
C LYS A 122 -11.18 -13.08 -26.16
N ALA A 123 -12.39 -12.93 -26.72
CA ALA A 123 -13.54 -12.35 -26.05
C ALA A 123 -14.04 -13.25 -24.90
N LYS A 124 -13.32 -13.23 -23.78
CA LYS A 124 -13.84 -13.69 -22.49
C LYS A 124 -15.03 -12.81 -22.17
N LEU A 125 -16.20 -13.44 -22.03
CA LEU A 125 -17.41 -12.80 -21.55
C LEU A 125 -17.10 -11.91 -20.32
N PRO A 126 -17.53 -10.64 -20.29
CA PRO A 126 -17.50 -9.85 -19.08
C PRO A 126 -18.25 -10.63 -17.98
N ARG A 127 -17.57 -10.95 -16.88
CA ARG A 127 -18.15 -11.70 -15.75
C ARG A 127 -19.13 -10.86 -14.90
N THR A 128 -19.74 -9.83 -15.49
CA THR A 128 -20.55 -8.81 -14.81
C THR A 128 -21.83 -9.39 -14.20
N PHE A 129 -22.39 -10.46 -14.77
CA PHE A 129 -23.52 -11.20 -14.18
C PHE A 129 -23.14 -12.16 -13.03
N LYS A 130 -21.85 -12.36 -12.72
CA LYS A 130 -21.41 -13.12 -11.52
C LYS A 130 -20.56 -12.25 -10.61
N SER A 131 -21.22 -11.38 -9.82
CA SER A 131 -20.58 -10.67 -8.70
C SER A 131 -21.48 -10.56 -7.45
N ARG A 132 -20.85 -10.64 -6.27
CA ARG A 132 -21.41 -10.34 -4.93
C ARG A 132 -22.55 -11.24 -4.40
N ALA A 133 -22.44 -12.54 -4.62
CA ALA A 133 -22.89 -13.55 -3.66
C ALA A 133 -21.75 -14.54 -3.36
N ILE A 134 -21.86 -15.30 -2.27
CA ILE A 134 -20.95 -16.39 -1.86
C ILE A 134 -19.47 -15.97 -1.67
N LYS A 135 -19.23 -15.17 -0.61
CA LYS A 135 -18.04 -15.35 0.25
C LYS A 135 -18.46 -15.25 1.72
N ARG A 136 -18.87 -16.38 2.29
CA ARG A 136 -18.91 -16.62 3.74
C ARG A 136 -18.46 -18.05 4.00
N ASN A 137 -17.67 -18.23 5.05
CA ASN A 137 -17.26 -19.55 5.50
C ASN A 137 -18.49 -20.30 6.01
N ILE A 138 -18.56 -21.60 5.71
CA ILE A 138 -19.42 -22.54 6.43
C ILE A 138 -18.46 -23.54 7.07
N ASN A 139 -18.15 -23.31 8.35
CA ASN A 139 -17.79 -24.42 9.23
C ASN A 139 -19.12 -25.07 9.62
N CYS A 140 -19.25 -26.37 9.39
CA CYS A 140 -20.29 -27.18 10.01
C CYS A 140 -19.65 -28.50 10.41
N GLU A 141 -19.59 -28.74 11.71
CA GLU A 141 -19.13 -30.01 12.26
C GLU A 141 -20.26 -31.05 12.19
N ASP A 142 -19.86 -32.32 12.12
CA ASP A 142 -20.58 -33.58 12.28
C ASP A 142 -22.11 -33.59 12.47
N TYR A 143 -22.80 -34.49 11.74
CA TYR A 143 -23.28 -35.73 12.37
C TYR A 143 -23.53 -36.86 11.35
N ASN A 144 -23.73 -38.08 11.86
CA ASN A 144 -23.53 -39.34 11.15
C ASN A 144 -24.68 -39.81 10.23
N THR A 145 -24.33 -40.77 9.37
CA THR A 145 -25.24 -41.63 8.60
C THR A 145 -26.05 -42.59 9.46
N ASP A 146 -27.36 -42.72 9.18
CA ASP A 146 -28.15 -43.97 9.11
C ASP A 146 -29.66 -43.62 8.99
N ALA A 147 -30.54 -44.41 8.36
CA ALA A 147 -30.34 -45.51 7.42
C ALA A 147 -31.59 -45.67 6.52
N THR A 148 -31.45 -46.48 5.46
CA THR A 148 -32.43 -46.79 4.43
C THR A 148 -33.85 -47.16 4.90
N ILE A 149 -34.84 -46.31 4.58
CA ILE A 149 -36.28 -46.64 4.38
C ILE A 149 -36.84 -45.62 3.35
N ASP A 150 -38.00 -45.92 2.74
CA ASP A 150 -38.79 -45.01 1.88
C ASP A 150 -38.23 -44.50 0.54
N ILE A 151 -37.18 -45.13 -0.01
CA ILE A 151 -36.85 -45.03 -1.46
C ILE A 151 -38.07 -45.39 -2.35
N HIS A 152 -39.01 -46.19 -1.83
CA HIS A 152 -40.25 -46.55 -2.53
C HIS A 152 -41.39 -45.52 -2.41
N ARG A 153 -41.33 -44.60 -1.43
CA ARG A 153 -42.24 -43.44 -1.33
C ARG A 153 -41.79 -42.31 -2.25
N LEU A 154 -40.48 -42.02 -2.27
CA LEU A 154 -39.85 -41.10 -3.24
C LEU A 154 -40.16 -41.47 -4.71
N LYS A 155 -40.34 -42.76 -5.01
CA LYS A 155 -40.76 -43.22 -6.35
C LYS A 155 -42.20 -42.88 -6.74
N LEU A 156 -43.09 -42.54 -5.78
CA LEU A 156 -44.41 -41.97 -6.07
C LEU A 156 -44.34 -40.43 -6.11
N GLU A 157 -43.65 -39.80 -5.16
CA GLU A 157 -43.58 -38.34 -5.03
C GLU A 157 -43.00 -37.65 -6.29
N ILE A 158 -42.03 -38.29 -6.95
CA ILE A 158 -41.47 -37.82 -8.25
C ILE A 158 -42.52 -37.87 -9.38
N SER A 159 -43.55 -38.72 -9.29
CA SER A 159 -44.65 -38.74 -10.26
C SER A 159 -45.70 -37.65 -10.03
N GLU A 160 -45.81 -37.11 -8.81
CA GLU A 160 -46.80 -36.10 -8.44
C GLU A 160 -46.24 -34.68 -8.61
N HIS A 161 -44.93 -34.47 -8.39
CA HIS A 161 -44.25 -33.17 -8.59
C HIS A 161 -44.17 -32.68 -10.04
N LEU A 162 -44.74 -33.40 -11.01
CA LEU A 162 -44.83 -33.01 -12.42
C LEU A 162 -46.16 -32.33 -12.81
N ALA A 163 -47.08 -32.17 -11.86
CA ALA A 163 -48.23 -31.30 -12.02
C ALA A 163 -47.77 -29.83 -11.94
N PHE A 164 -47.75 -29.13 -13.08
CA PHE A 164 -47.44 -27.70 -13.17
C PHE A 164 -48.66 -26.87 -12.73
N ASP A 165 -49.02 -27.01 -11.47
CA ASP A 165 -50.27 -26.49 -10.91
C ASP A 165 -50.10 -25.08 -10.35
N GLY A 166 -51.23 -24.35 -10.25
CA GLY A 166 -51.24 -22.97 -9.79
C GLY A 166 -50.66 -22.77 -8.37
N GLU A 167 -50.69 -23.80 -7.52
CA GLU A 167 -50.09 -23.75 -6.18
C GLU A 167 -48.55 -23.81 -6.22
N PHE A 168 -47.96 -24.60 -7.14
CA PHE A 168 -46.51 -24.64 -7.34
C PHE A 168 -45.98 -23.27 -7.81
N LEU A 169 -46.66 -22.63 -8.77
CA LEU A 169 -46.36 -21.25 -9.17
C LEU A 169 -46.53 -20.28 -8.00
N ARG A 170 -47.59 -20.41 -7.20
CA ARG A 170 -47.84 -19.55 -6.03
C ARG A 170 -46.79 -19.70 -4.92
N LYS A 171 -46.18 -20.89 -4.78
CA LYS A 171 -45.00 -21.11 -3.93
C LYS A 171 -43.78 -20.40 -4.54
N PHE A 172 -43.48 -20.63 -5.82
CA PHE A 172 -42.30 -20.10 -6.50
C PHE A 172 -42.27 -18.56 -6.54
N ARG A 173 -43.43 -17.91 -6.75
CA ARG A 173 -43.60 -16.44 -6.75
C ARG A 173 -43.33 -15.76 -5.39
N ARG A 174 -43.31 -16.52 -4.30
CA ARG A 174 -43.06 -16.01 -2.94
C ARG A 174 -41.59 -16.09 -2.52
N LEU A 175 -40.72 -16.70 -3.32
CA LEU A 175 -39.30 -16.86 -3.02
C LEU A 175 -38.55 -15.51 -3.12
N LYS A 176 -37.64 -15.26 -2.16
CA LYS A 176 -36.68 -14.16 -2.25
C LYS A 176 -35.61 -14.45 -3.32
N PRO A 177 -34.86 -13.45 -3.82
CA PRO A 177 -33.87 -13.66 -4.89
C PRO A 177 -32.85 -14.78 -4.60
N SER A 178 -32.38 -14.91 -3.35
CA SER A 178 -31.46 -15.99 -2.93
C SER A 178 -32.12 -17.36 -2.88
N GLU A 179 -33.40 -17.42 -2.52
CA GLU A 179 -34.19 -18.66 -2.44
C GLU A 179 -34.55 -19.15 -3.85
N LEU A 180 -34.82 -18.22 -4.78
CA LEU A 180 -35.06 -18.50 -6.19
C LEU A 180 -33.82 -19.04 -6.91
N VAL A 181 -32.62 -18.50 -6.62
CA VAL A 181 -31.36 -19.03 -7.16
C VAL A 181 -31.12 -20.45 -6.66
N MET A 182 -31.28 -20.69 -5.35
CA MET A 182 -31.11 -22.01 -4.74
C MET A 182 -32.08 -23.05 -5.33
N GLU A 183 -33.36 -22.69 -5.54
CA GLU A 183 -34.34 -23.61 -6.15
C GLU A 183 -34.04 -23.90 -7.63
N MET A 184 -33.46 -22.93 -8.37
CA MET A 184 -32.95 -23.17 -9.73
C MET A 184 -31.68 -24.02 -9.75
N GLU A 185 -30.78 -23.86 -8.78
CA GLU A 185 -29.60 -24.71 -8.60
C GLU A 185 -30.00 -26.15 -8.23
N ASN A 186 -31.04 -26.35 -7.42
CA ASN A 186 -31.66 -27.65 -7.15
C ASN A 186 -32.13 -28.31 -8.47
N PHE A 187 -32.87 -27.59 -9.33
CA PHE A 187 -33.30 -28.13 -10.64
C PHE A 187 -32.11 -28.43 -11.57
N HIS A 188 -31.03 -27.65 -11.54
CA HIS A 188 -29.82 -27.94 -12.29
C HIS A 188 -29.17 -29.25 -11.82
N GLU A 189 -29.01 -29.42 -10.50
CA GLU A 189 -28.48 -30.66 -9.93
C GLU A 189 -29.36 -31.88 -10.27
N ASP A 190 -30.68 -31.76 -10.11
CA ASP A 190 -31.63 -32.84 -10.36
C ASP A 190 -31.60 -33.28 -11.83
N MET A 191 -31.52 -32.34 -12.77
CA MET A 191 -31.33 -32.61 -14.20
C MET A 191 -30.02 -33.38 -14.45
N VAL A 192 -28.91 -32.93 -13.86
CA VAL A 192 -27.61 -33.62 -13.98
C VAL A 192 -27.63 -34.99 -13.30
N ARG A 193 -28.35 -35.16 -12.20
CA ARG A 193 -28.49 -36.42 -11.44
C ARG A 193 -29.32 -37.44 -12.22
N ALA A 194 -30.44 -37.01 -12.81
CA ALA A 194 -31.23 -37.81 -13.76
C ALA A 194 -30.41 -38.21 -14.99
N TRP A 195 -29.62 -37.28 -15.56
CA TRP A 195 -28.75 -37.58 -16.70
C TRP A 195 -27.72 -38.67 -16.38
N LYS A 196 -27.08 -38.59 -15.20
CA LYS A 196 -26.12 -39.59 -14.68
C LYS A 196 -26.76 -40.96 -14.42
N LYS A 197 -28.02 -41.02 -14.00
CA LYS A 197 -28.80 -42.26 -13.83
C LYS A 197 -29.35 -42.86 -15.13
N GLU A 198 -29.04 -42.25 -16.28
CA GLU A 198 -29.63 -42.52 -17.59
C GLU A 198 -31.14 -42.21 -17.73
N GLU A 199 -31.75 -41.49 -16.79
CA GLU A 199 -33.15 -41.07 -16.77
C GLU A 199 -33.40 -39.90 -17.76
N ARG A 200 -33.01 -40.08 -19.04
CA ARG A 200 -32.91 -39.00 -20.05
C ARG A 200 -34.25 -38.30 -20.35
N VAL A 201 -35.37 -38.98 -20.12
CA VAL A 201 -36.72 -38.37 -20.25
C VAL A 201 -37.00 -37.46 -19.07
N GLU A 202 -36.54 -37.80 -17.87
CA GLU A 202 -36.71 -36.96 -16.66
C GLU A 202 -35.88 -35.69 -16.75
N ALA A 203 -34.62 -35.80 -17.20
CA ALA A 203 -33.78 -34.64 -17.48
C ALA A 203 -34.47 -33.66 -18.47
N LEU A 204 -35.11 -34.18 -19.54
CA LEU A 204 -35.90 -33.36 -20.46
C LEU A 204 -37.15 -32.74 -19.80
N LYS A 205 -37.86 -33.48 -18.93
CA LYS A 205 -39.01 -32.90 -18.18
C LYS A 205 -38.57 -31.74 -17.29
N ILE A 206 -37.47 -31.88 -16.54
CA ILE A 206 -36.94 -30.83 -15.65
C ILE A 206 -36.60 -29.58 -16.47
N VAL A 207 -35.94 -29.73 -17.62
CA VAL A 207 -35.66 -28.62 -18.56
C VAL A 207 -36.95 -27.95 -19.05
N ILE A 208 -37.98 -28.72 -19.41
CA ILE A 208 -39.29 -28.19 -19.80
C ILE A 208 -39.94 -27.41 -18.64
N VAL A 209 -39.92 -27.93 -17.40
CA VAL A 209 -40.45 -27.24 -16.21
C VAL A 209 -39.72 -25.92 -15.94
N CYS A 210 -38.38 -25.91 -16.04
CA CYS A 210 -37.58 -24.68 -15.91
C CYS A 210 -37.96 -23.65 -16.99
N ALA A 211 -38.13 -24.09 -18.23
CA ALA A 211 -38.57 -23.21 -19.31
C ALA A 211 -40.03 -22.72 -19.13
N LYS A 212 -40.92 -23.52 -18.52
CA LYS A 212 -42.27 -23.07 -18.14
C LYS A 212 -42.24 -22.00 -17.05
N LEU A 213 -41.34 -22.12 -16.06
CA LEU A 213 -41.15 -21.10 -15.01
C LEU A 213 -40.67 -19.74 -15.57
N SER A 214 -40.11 -19.71 -16.79
CA SER A 214 -39.82 -18.47 -17.52
C SER A 214 -41.02 -17.87 -18.26
N MET A 215 -42.19 -18.50 -18.30
CA MET A 215 -43.42 -17.85 -18.78
C MET A 215 -44.11 -17.03 -17.67
N ASP A 216 -43.64 -17.10 -16.43
CA ASP A 216 -44.22 -16.42 -15.28
C ASP A 216 -43.63 -15.01 -15.11
N THR A 217 -44.36 -13.98 -15.58
CA THR A 217 -43.93 -12.57 -15.55
C THR A 217 -44.57 -11.71 -14.46
N GLU A 218 -45.30 -12.30 -13.50
CA GLU A 218 -45.93 -11.58 -12.36
C GLU A 218 -44.96 -10.79 -11.46
N ASN A 219 -43.65 -11.09 -11.51
CA ASN A 219 -42.62 -10.24 -10.92
C ASN A 219 -41.51 -9.93 -11.96
N PRO A 220 -41.67 -8.87 -12.77
CA PRO A 220 -40.73 -8.51 -13.83
C PRO A 220 -39.29 -8.30 -13.33
N ILE A 221 -39.13 -7.74 -12.13
CA ILE A 221 -37.81 -7.31 -11.61
C ILE A 221 -36.88 -8.53 -11.37
N LEU A 222 -37.45 -9.71 -11.09
CA LEU A 222 -36.69 -10.95 -10.91
C LEU A 222 -36.48 -11.73 -12.21
N TYR A 223 -37.08 -11.32 -13.33
CA TYR A 223 -36.97 -12.05 -14.59
C TYR A 223 -35.54 -12.19 -15.12
N PRO A 224 -34.67 -11.15 -15.11
CA PRO A 224 -33.29 -11.29 -15.60
C PRO A 224 -32.49 -12.35 -14.83
N LEU A 225 -32.82 -12.55 -13.55
CA LEU A 225 -32.23 -13.59 -12.70
C LEU A 225 -32.78 -14.98 -13.06
N LYS A 226 -34.11 -15.13 -13.23
CA LYS A 226 -34.73 -16.36 -13.75
C LYS A 226 -34.09 -16.80 -15.07
N TYR A 227 -33.87 -15.84 -15.97
CA TYR A 227 -33.29 -16.07 -17.30
C TYR A 227 -31.87 -16.64 -17.24
N VAL A 228 -30.96 -16.03 -16.47
CA VAL A 228 -29.56 -16.50 -16.37
C VAL A 228 -29.51 -17.93 -15.84
N CYS A 229 -30.26 -18.24 -14.79
CA CYS A 229 -30.36 -19.60 -14.25
C CYS A 229 -30.92 -20.60 -15.29
N LEU A 230 -31.96 -20.22 -16.04
CA LEU A 230 -32.49 -21.05 -17.12
C LEU A 230 -31.46 -21.29 -18.23
N SER A 231 -30.68 -20.26 -18.63
CA SER A 231 -29.65 -20.41 -19.66
C SER A 231 -28.51 -21.35 -19.23
N ASP A 232 -28.09 -21.33 -17.95
CA ASP A 232 -27.08 -22.27 -17.41
C ASP A 232 -27.62 -23.73 -17.44
N ILE A 233 -28.92 -23.95 -17.15
CA ILE A 233 -29.58 -25.27 -17.23
C ILE A 233 -29.71 -25.76 -18.68
N LEU A 234 -30.22 -24.91 -19.58
CA LEU A 234 -30.42 -25.25 -20.99
C LEU A 234 -29.10 -25.56 -21.70
N SER A 235 -28.07 -24.75 -21.47
CA SER A 235 -26.74 -24.94 -22.08
C SER A 235 -26.12 -26.25 -21.62
N LYS A 236 -26.23 -26.60 -20.32
CA LYS A 236 -25.71 -27.87 -19.80
C LYS A 236 -26.46 -29.09 -20.34
N PHE A 237 -27.77 -28.99 -20.53
CA PHE A 237 -28.56 -30.05 -21.18
C PHE A 237 -28.20 -30.19 -22.68
N GLY A 238 -28.02 -29.08 -23.39
CA GLY A 238 -27.61 -29.06 -24.80
C GLY A 238 -26.23 -29.70 -25.02
N GLU A 239 -25.25 -29.30 -24.21
CA GLU A 239 -23.91 -29.89 -24.18
C GLU A 239 -23.98 -31.41 -23.92
N GLN A 240 -24.70 -31.84 -22.88
CA GLN A 240 -24.88 -33.25 -22.54
C GLN A 240 -25.49 -34.08 -23.68
N VAL A 241 -26.53 -33.56 -24.35
CA VAL A 241 -27.13 -34.23 -25.51
C VAL A 241 -26.16 -34.30 -26.69
N TYR A 242 -25.41 -33.22 -26.94
CA TYR A 242 -24.41 -33.15 -28.00
C TYR A 242 -23.24 -34.13 -27.77
N GLU A 243 -22.68 -34.18 -26.56
CA GLU A 243 -21.66 -35.16 -26.14
C GLU A 243 -22.14 -36.59 -26.37
N ARG A 244 -23.39 -36.91 -25.99
CA ARG A 244 -23.96 -38.25 -26.18
C ARG A 244 -24.12 -38.64 -27.65
N LEU A 245 -24.40 -37.69 -28.53
CA LEU A 245 -24.46 -37.94 -29.98
C LEU A 245 -23.05 -38.14 -30.57
N LYS A 246 -22.09 -37.29 -30.18
CA LYS A 246 -20.68 -37.40 -30.57
C LYS A 246 -20.06 -38.74 -30.14
N ILE A 247 -20.27 -39.17 -28.90
CA ILE A 247 -19.78 -40.47 -28.39
C ILE A 247 -20.39 -41.64 -29.18
N LYS A 248 -21.66 -41.56 -29.60
CA LYS A 248 -22.29 -42.59 -30.44
C LYS A 248 -21.65 -42.66 -31.84
N GLU A 249 -21.31 -41.53 -32.42
CA GLU A 249 -20.61 -41.45 -33.70
C GLU A 249 -19.17 -42.00 -33.60
N GLU A 250 -18.43 -41.64 -32.54
CA GLU A 250 -17.07 -42.13 -32.27
C GLU A 250 -17.01 -43.65 -31.99
N ILE A 251 -17.98 -44.19 -31.26
CA ILE A 251 -18.13 -45.64 -31.06
C ILE A 251 -18.43 -46.35 -32.39
N PHE A 252 -19.23 -45.74 -33.27
CA PHE A 252 -19.51 -46.32 -34.58
C PHE A 252 -18.27 -46.28 -35.50
N ILE A 253 -17.57 -45.15 -35.58
CA ILE A 253 -16.32 -45.00 -36.35
C ILE A 253 -15.26 -45.99 -35.87
N SER A 254 -15.05 -46.12 -34.56
CA SER A 254 -14.08 -47.10 -34.02
C SER A 254 -14.50 -48.56 -34.28
N SER A 255 -15.81 -48.87 -34.33
CA SER A 255 -16.29 -50.20 -34.73
C SER A 255 -16.03 -50.55 -36.21
N LEU A 256 -15.94 -49.55 -37.09
CA LEU A 256 -15.58 -49.72 -38.50
C LEU A 256 -14.08 -49.95 -38.72
N THR A 257 -13.21 -49.50 -37.80
CA THR A 257 -11.75 -49.63 -37.92
C THR A 257 -11.18 -51.03 -37.62
N SER A 258 -12.03 -52.06 -37.53
CA SER A 258 -11.59 -53.46 -37.51
C SER A 258 -11.24 -53.94 -38.94
N PRO A 259 -10.08 -54.57 -39.18
CA PRO A 259 -9.50 -54.66 -40.53
C PRO A 259 -10.21 -55.69 -41.42
N LYS A 260 -11.10 -55.25 -42.32
CA LYS A 260 -11.59 -56.05 -43.46
C LYS A 260 -11.79 -55.27 -44.77
N ASP A 261 -11.11 -55.77 -45.80
CA ASP A 261 -11.35 -55.65 -47.26
C ASP A 261 -11.38 -54.23 -47.90
N PRO A 262 -10.29 -53.79 -48.58
CA PRO A 262 -10.18 -52.46 -49.20
C PRO A 262 -10.92 -52.33 -50.56
N ARG A 263 -12.05 -53.02 -50.76
CA ARG A 263 -12.80 -53.04 -52.03
C ARG A 263 -14.26 -52.55 -51.95
N LYS A 264 -14.59 -51.71 -50.97
CA LYS A 264 -15.82 -50.90 -50.98
C LYS A 264 -15.48 -49.42 -50.80
N PRO A 265 -15.98 -48.51 -51.65
CA PRO A 265 -15.83 -47.08 -51.42
C PRO A 265 -16.60 -46.68 -50.15
N ALA A 266 -15.96 -45.92 -49.27
CA ALA A 266 -16.62 -45.41 -48.07
C ALA A 266 -17.66 -44.35 -48.46
N SER A 267 -18.95 -44.68 -48.31
CA SER A 267 -20.03 -43.72 -48.55
C SER A 267 -20.01 -42.63 -47.46
N THR A 268 -19.77 -41.40 -47.86
CA THR A 268 -19.69 -40.23 -46.96
C THR A 268 -21.05 -39.85 -46.37
N LYS A 269 -21.44 -40.51 -45.27
CA LYS A 269 -22.45 -40.10 -44.27
C LYS A 269 -22.48 -41.08 -43.09
N PRO A 270 -22.76 -40.64 -41.85
CA PRO A 270 -22.94 -41.53 -40.69
C PRO A 270 -24.28 -42.28 -40.79
N PRO A 271 -24.32 -43.62 -40.90
CA PRO A 271 -25.57 -44.36 -41.07
C PRO A 271 -26.26 -44.69 -39.73
N GLY A 272 -27.55 -44.40 -39.64
CA GLY A 272 -28.43 -44.91 -38.59
C GLY A 272 -28.20 -44.29 -37.20
N THR A 273 -27.56 -45.01 -36.29
CA THR A 273 -27.86 -44.90 -34.85
C THR A 273 -27.66 -43.52 -34.21
N ALA A 274 -26.67 -42.73 -34.64
CA ALA A 274 -26.45 -41.36 -34.12
C ALA A 274 -27.49 -40.38 -34.71
N GLN A 275 -27.68 -40.41 -36.03
CA GLN A 275 -28.66 -39.60 -36.76
C GLN A 275 -30.10 -39.89 -36.29
N GLU A 276 -30.45 -41.17 -36.12
CA GLU A 276 -31.71 -41.62 -35.51
C GLU A 276 -31.86 -41.14 -34.07
N THR A 277 -30.80 -41.17 -33.25
CA THR A 277 -30.86 -40.65 -31.87
C THR A 277 -31.09 -39.15 -31.86
N CYS A 278 -30.50 -38.43 -32.82
CA CYS A 278 -30.67 -36.99 -33.00
C CYS A 278 -32.11 -36.64 -33.43
N LEU A 279 -32.64 -37.30 -34.46
CA LEU A 279 -34.03 -37.17 -34.89
C LEU A 279 -35.02 -37.51 -33.76
N ASN A 280 -34.75 -38.57 -32.97
CA ASN A 280 -35.55 -38.93 -31.81
C ASN A 280 -35.55 -37.86 -30.69
N TRP A 281 -34.50 -37.05 -30.55
CA TRP A 281 -34.53 -35.88 -29.67
C TRP A 281 -35.41 -34.77 -30.23
N PHE A 282 -35.26 -34.44 -31.52
CA PHE A 282 -36.10 -33.42 -32.17
C PHE A 282 -37.59 -33.81 -32.18
N TYR A 283 -37.95 -35.08 -32.40
CA TYR A 283 -39.34 -35.53 -32.30
C TYR A 283 -39.90 -35.44 -30.86
N LYS A 284 -39.08 -35.64 -29.83
CA LYS A 284 -39.47 -35.48 -28.41
C LYS A 284 -39.62 -34.02 -27.99
N ILE A 285 -38.94 -33.09 -28.66
CA ILE A 285 -39.12 -31.65 -28.46
C ILE A 285 -40.30 -31.13 -29.27
N ALA A 286 -40.49 -31.62 -30.51
CA ALA A 286 -41.63 -31.28 -31.36
C ALA A 286 -42.99 -31.66 -30.74
N SER A 287 -43.05 -32.71 -29.92
CA SER A 287 -44.26 -33.11 -29.20
C SER A 287 -44.59 -32.26 -27.97
N VAL A 288 -43.70 -31.33 -27.57
CA VAL A 288 -44.00 -30.32 -26.55
C VAL A 288 -45.03 -29.33 -27.12
N ARG A 289 -46.20 -29.28 -26.47
CA ARG A 289 -47.36 -28.48 -26.91
C ARG A 289 -47.15 -26.97 -26.74
N GLU A 290 -46.48 -26.57 -25.66
CA GLU A 290 -46.27 -25.16 -25.30
C GLU A 290 -45.10 -24.56 -26.09
N LEU A 291 -45.32 -23.37 -26.68
CA LEU A 291 -44.38 -22.77 -27.61
C LEU A 291 -43.04 -22.41 -26.97
N VAL A 292 -43.04 -21.68 -25.85
CA VAL A 292 -41.80 -21.17 -25.23
C VAL A 292 -40.90 -22.29 -24.71
N PRO A 293 -41.38 -23.31 -23.96
CA PRO A 293 -40.56 -24.46 -23.59
C PRO A 293 -40.02 -25.24 -24.79
N ARG A 294 -40.80 -25.38 -25.88
CA ARG A 294 -40.32 -26.01 -27.11
C ARG A 294 -39.21 -25.19 -27.76
N LEU A 295 -39.36 -23.87 -27.91
CA LEU A 295 -38.35 -23.02 -28.54
C LEU A 295 -37.03 -23.00 -27.75
N TYR A 296 -37.07 -22.92 -26.42
CA TYR A 296 -35.86 -23.03 -25.59
C TYR A 296 -35.17 -24.39 -25.74
N ALA A 297 -35.92 -25.50 -25.73
CA ALA A 297 -35.35 -26.85 -25.88
C ALA A 297 -34.80 -27.11 -27.30
N GLU A 298 -35.49 -26.64 -28.34
CA GLU A 298 -35.05 -26.76 -29.74
C GLU A 298 -33.79 -25.91 -29.99
N ALA A 299 -33.71 -24.72 -29.40
CA ALA A 299 -32.53 -23.86 -29.42
C ALA A 299 -31.34 -24.46 -28.64
N ALA A 300 -31.57 -25.08 -27.48
CA ALA A 300 -30.52 -25.78 -26.73
C ALA A 300 -29.90 -26.96 -27.50
N LEU A 301 -30.64 -27.55 -28.46
CA LEU A 301 -30.12 -28.58 -29.37
C LEU A 301 -29.65 -28.04 -30.73
N LEU A 302 -29.52 -26.73 -30.91
CA LEU A 302 -29.14 -26.14 -32.20
C LEU A 302 -27.86 -26.76 -32.78
N ARG A 303 -26.83 -26.95 -31.95
CA ARG A 303 -25.55 -27.57 -32.34
C ARG A 303 -25.73 -29.02 -32.82
N SER A 304 -26.75 -29.74 -32.34
CA SER A 304 -27.01 -31.13 -32.72
C SER A 304 -27.54 -31.30 -34.16
N TYR A 305 -28.00 -30.23 -34.83
CA TYR A 305 -28.34 -30.31 -36.27
C TYR A 305 -27.12 -30.66 -37.16
N SER A 306 -25.88 -30.48 -36.67
CA SER A 306 -24.66 -30.93 -37.36
C SER A 306 -24.61 -32.44 -37.64
N PHE A 307 -25.29 -33.27 -36.83
CA PHE A 307 -25.38 -34.72 -37.06
C PHE A 307 -26.46 -35.10 -38.11
N LEU A 308 -27.15 -34.13 -38.71
CA LEU A 308 -28.18 -34.37 -39.72
C LEU A 308 -27.69 -34.00 -41.13
N GLU A 309 -27.46 -32.70 -41.37
CA GLU A 309 -27.19 -32.13 -42.70
C GLU A 309 -26.37 -30.82 -42.56
N ASP A 310 -25.34 -30.66 -43.40
CA ASP A 310 -24.49 -29.47 -43.41
C ASP A 310 -25.29 -28.19 -43.70
N GLY A 311 -24.95 -27.10 -42.99
CA GLY A 311 -25.62 -25.80 -43.12
C GLY A 311 -27.04 -25.71 -42.54
N ARG A 312 -27.70 -26.84 -42.23
CA ARG A 312 -29.09 -26.88 -41.72
C ARG A 312 -29.31 -26.07 -40.46
N MET A 313 -28.30 -25.99 -39.58
CA MET A 313 -28.27 -25.12 -38.40
C MET A 313 -28.72 -23.68 -38.70
N ILE A 314 -28.26 -23.10 -39.81
CA ILE A 314 -28.57 -21.70 -40.17
C ILE A 314 -30.04 -21.54 -40.58
N THR A 315 -30.58 -22.53 -41.29
CA THR A 315 -31.99 -22.55 -41.73
C THR A 315 -32.94 -22.70 -40.55
N GLU A 316 -32.65 -23.64 -39.65
CA GLU A 316 -33.46 -23.90 -38.45
C GLU A 316 -33.36 -22.73 -37.46
N LEU A 317 -32.19 -22.07 -37.32
CA LEU A 317 -32.03 -20.85 -36.52
C LEU A 317 -32.88 -19.67 -37.02
N LYS A 318 -32.91 -19.44 -38.34
CA LYS A 318 -33.79 -18.42 -38.97
C LYS A 318 -35.28 -18.73 -38.79
N LYS A 319 -35.66 -20.00 -38.82
CA LYS A 319 -37.01 -20.48 -38.48
C LYS A 319 -37.33 -20.21 -37.01
N LEU A 320 -36.44 -20.53 -36.08
CA LEU A 320 -36.63 -20.27 -34.64
C LEU A 320 -36.84 -18.78 -34.34
N THR A 321 -36.04 -17.89 -34.94
CA THR A 321 -36.27 -16.42 -34.85
C THR A 321 -37.68 -16.05 -35.28
N LYS A 322 -38.13 -16.50 -36.45
CA LYS A 322 -39.48 -16.19 -36.96
C LYS A 322 -40.60 -16.75 -36.08
N LEU A 323 -40.37 -17.83 -35.34
CA LEU A 323 -41.32 -18.39 -34.36
C LEU A 323 -41.40 -17.56 -33.06
N THR A 324 -40.36 -16.79 -32.68
CA THR A 324 -40.44 -15.89 -31.52
C THR A 324 -41.48 -14.77 -31.70
N ARG A 325 -41.81 -14.40 -32.94
CA ARG A 325 -42.88 -13.44 -33.26
C ARG A 325 -44.26 -13.83 -32.70
N ALA A 326 -44.47 -15.10 -32.34
CA ALA A 326 -45.71 -15.59 -31.73
C ALA A 326 -45.70 -15.54 -30.17
N VAL A 327 -44.64 -15.03 -29.54
CA VAL A 327 -44.56 -14.81 -28.09
C VAL A 327 -45.01 -13.39 -27.76
N GLY A 328 -46.18 -13.25 -27.14
CA GLY A 328 -46.83 -11.93 -26.92
C GLY A 328 -46.34 -11.13 -25.71
N ASP A 329 -45.72 -11.75 -24.72
CA ASP A 329 -45.11 -11.05 -23.58
C ASP A 329 -43.73 -10.50 -23.97
N LEU A 330 -43.50 -9.19 -23.81
CA LEU A 330 -42.26 -8.52 -24.21
C LEU A 330 -41.02 -9.06 -23.48
N ILE A 331 -41.13 -9.37 -22.20
CA ILE A 331 -39.99 -9.85 -21.40
C ILE A 331 -39.61 -11.24 -21.87
N VAL A 332 -40.59 -12.14 -22.03
CA VAL A 332 -40.35 -13.50 -22.53
C VAL A 332 -39.81 -13.48 -23.97
N ASN A 333 -40.35 -12.59 -24.82
CA ASN A 333 -39.89 -12.42 -26.20
C ASN A 333 -38.43 -11.94 -26.27
N LEU A 334 -38.09 -10.87 -25.55
CA LEU A 334 -36.74 -10.30 -25.50
C LEU A 334 -35.70 -11.33 -25.07
N TYR A 335 -35.91 -11.96 -23.93
CA TYR A 335 -34.93 -12.89 -23.35
C TYR A 335 -34.81 -14.19 -24.18
N LEU A 336 -35.88 -14.65 -24.83
CA LEU A 336 -35.80 -15.74 -25.80
C LEU A 336 -34.97 -15.37 -27.05
N ARG A 337 -35.07 -14.13 -27.55
CA ARG A 337 -34.21 -13.62 -28.63
C ARG A 337 -32.75 -13.51 -28.20
N CYS A 338 -32.48 -13.05 -26.97
CA CYS A 338 -31.14 -13.06 -26.39
C CYS A 338 -30.55 -14.48 -26.40
N TYR A 339 -31.32 -15.48 -25.94
CA TYR A 339 -30.88 -16.88 -25.92
C TYR A 339 -30.61 -17.43 -27.33
N LEU A 340 -31.48 -17.16 -28.30
CA LEU A 340 -31.27 -17.56 -29.69
C LEU A 340 -30.00 -16.92 -30.30
N CYS A 341 -29.72 -15.66 -29.97
CA CYS A 341 -28.49 -14.98 -30.39
C CYS A 341 -27.25 -15.54 -29.69
N GLN A 342 -27.36 -15.96 -28.43
CA GLN A 342 -26.29 -16.66 -27.70
C GLN A 342 -25.98 -18.02 -28.34
N MET A 343 -27.01 -18.87 -28.55
CA MET A 343 -26.85 -20.18 -29.20
C MET A 343 -26.27 -20.07 -30.62
N GLY A 344 -26.64 -19.02 -31.36
CA GLY A 344 -26.05 -18.72 -32.67
C GLY A 344 -24.55 -18.40 -32.61
N MET A 345 -24.08 -17.71 -31.56
CA MET A 345 -22.66 -17.46 -31.31
C MET A 345 -21.91 -18.73 -30.87
N GLU A 346 -22.50 -19.53 -29.98
CA GLU A 346 -21.91 -20.79 -29.49
C GLU A 346 -21.79 -21.87 -30.57
N CYS A 347 -22.58 -21.77 -31.65
CA CYS A 347 -22.47 -22.60 -32.85
C CYS A 347 -21.51 -22.04 -33.92
N GLU A 348 -20.68 -21.04 -33.57
CA GLU A 348 -19.63 -20.44 -34.42
C GLU A 348 -20.10 -19.89 -35.79
N ILE A 349 -21.37 -19.47 -35.92
CA ILE A 349 -22.01 -19.02 -37.18
C ILE A 349 -21.58 -17.58 -37.59
N ASN A 350 -20.29 -17.27 -37.43
CA ASN A 350 -19.71 -15.93 -37.42
C ASN A 350 -19.98 -15.12 -38.70
N LEU A 351 -20.00 -15.77 -39.88
CA LEU A 351 -20.21 -15.12 -41.18
C LEU A 351 -21.63 -14.56 -41.41
N VAL A 352 -22.62 -14.92 -40.57
CA VAL A 352 -24.02 -14.50 -40.74
C VAL A 352 -24.56 -13.72 -39.53
N LEU A 353 -23.83 -13.72 -38.41
CA LEU A 353 -24.36 -13.29 -37.10
C LEU A 353 -24.74 -11.81 -36.98
N TYR A 354 -24.08 -10.88 -37.70
CA TYR A 354 -24.46 -9.47 -37.66
C TYR A 354 -25.91 -9.24 -38.13
N ASN A 355 -26.24 -9.72 -39.35
CA ASN A 355 -27.59 -9.60 -39.91
C ASN A 355 -28.62 -10.30 -39.03
N TYR A 356 -28.23 -11.36 -38.33
CA TYR A 356 -29.09 -12.13 -37.43
C TYR A 356 -29.39 -11.42 -36.10
N PHE A 357 -28.38 -10.78 -35.49
CA PHE A 357 -28.58 -9.90 -34.33
C PHE A 357 -29.50 -8.73 -34.70
N ARG A 358 -29.28 -8.13 -35.87
CA ARG A 358 -30.09 -7.04 -36.40
C ARG A 358 -31.54 -7.45 -36.70
N GLU A 359 -31.77 -8.58 -37.37
CA GLU A 359 -33.13 -9.12 -37.62
C GLU A 359 -33.90 -9.35 -36.30
N ASN A 360 -33.23 -9.85 -35.26
CA ASN A 360 -33.85 -10.03 -33.94
C ASN A 360 -34.14 -8.72 -33.21
N PHE A 361 -33.24 -7.74 -33.31
CA PHE A 361 -33.41 -6.43 -32.68
C PHE A 361 -34.51 -5.60 -33.37
N ASP A 362 -34.47 -5.49 -34.71
CA ASP A 362 -35.44 -4.72 -35.48
C ASP A 362 -36.87 -5.28 -35.31
N GLU A 363 -37.04 -6.61 -35.29
CA GLU A 363 -38.32 -7.25 -34.94
C GLU A 363 -38.78 -6.97 -33.51
N PHE A 364 -37.86 -6.99 -32.54
CA PHE A 364 -38.22 -6.67 -31.15
C PHE A 364 -38.63 -5.20 -31.03
N MET A 365 -37.92 -4.27 -31.67
CA MET A 365 -38.25 -2.84 -31.67
C MET A 365 -39.62 -2.54 -32.29
N ILE A 366 -40.01 -3.24 -33.36
CA ILE A 366 -41.38 -3.18 -33.92
C ILE A 366 -42.41 -3.65 -32.88
N THR A 367 -42.11 -4.74 -32.17
CA THR A 367 -43.00 -5.31 -31.14
C THR A 367 -43.14 -4.39 -29.93
N LEU A 368 -42.03 -3.80 -29.49
CA LEU A 368 -41.96 -2.80 -28.41
C LEU A 368 -42.72 -1.53 -28.78
N ASN A 369 -42.54 -0.99 -29.99
CA ASN A 369 -43.27 0.20 -30.45
C ASN A 369 -44.79 -0.07 -30.50
N SER A 370 -45.19 -1.23 -31.01
CA SER A 370 -46.60 -1.70 -31.04
C SER A 370 -47.21 -1.93 -29.65
N PHE A 371 -46.39 -2.10 -28.61
CA PHE A 371 -46.82 -2.22 -27.21
C PHE A 371 -46.89 -0.85 -26.52
N LEU A 372 -45.88 0.00 -26.69
CA LEU A 372 -45.82 1.35 -26.12
C LEU A 372 -46.86 2.31 -26.75
N SER A 373 -47.27 2.06 -28.00
CA SER A 373 -48.32 2.82 -28.70
C SER A 373 -49.74 2.36 -28.34
N ARG A 374 -49.99 1.94 -27.08
CA ARG A 374 -51.29 1.48 -26.59
C ARG A 374 -51.69 2.29 -25.37
N ASP A 375 -52.94 2.74 -25.32
CA ASP A 375 -53.45 3.52 -24.18
C ASP A 375 -53.89 2.62 -23.00
N ASP A 376 -54.16 1.33 -23.24
CA ASP A 376 -54.70 0.37 -22.27
C ASP A 376 -53.63 -0.20 -21.30
N PHE A 377 -52.97 0.65 -20.51
CA PHE A 377 -52.06 0.21 -19.44
C PHE A 377 -52.77 0.03 -18.10
N ASP A 378 -52.76 -1.21 -17.58
CA ASP A 378 -53.38 -1.57 -16.29
C ASP A 378 -52.49 -1.11 -15.11
N ASP A 379 -53.00 -0.17 -14.29
CA ASP A 379 -52.30 0.59 -13.22
C ASP A 379 -51.48 -0.23 -12.19
N LYS A 380 -51.62 -1.56 -12.19
CA LYS A 380 -51.06 -2.48 -11.18
C LYS A 380 -49.53 -2.57 -11.22
N ILE A 381 -48.90 -2.24 -12.35
CA ILE A 381 -47.43 -2.19 -12.49
C ILE A 381 -47.05 -0.86 -13.14
N ASN A 382 -46.25 -0.05 -12.44
CA ASN A 382 -45.69 1.17 -12.99
C ASN A 382 -44.88 0.86 -14.26
N LEU A 383 -45.30 1.43 -15.40
CA LEU A 383 -44.76 1.15 -16.74
C LEU A 383 -43.22 1.27 -16.78
N ASN A 384 -42.65 2.29 -16.14
CA ASN A 384 -41.21 2.52 -16.14
C ASN A 384 -40.45 1.39 -15.42
N ARG A 385 -41.03 0.76 -14.39
CA ARG A 385 -40.45 -0.44 -13.75
C ARG A 385 -40.55 -1.69 -14.62
N TYR A 386 -41.61 -1.84 -15.43
CA TYR A 386 -41.72 -2.94 -16.40
C TYR A 386 -40.68 -2.78 -17.52
N LEU A 387 -40.47 -1.56 -18.00
CA LEU A 387 -39.48 -1.24 -19.03
C LEU A 387 -38.03 -1.29 -18.50
N GLU A 388 -37.78 -0.94 -17.23
CA GLU A 388 -36.48 -1.15 -16.56
C GLU A 388 -36.05 -2.65 -16.55
N THR A 389 -36.98 -3.61 -16.54
CA THR A 389 -36.68 -5.05 -16.68
C THR A 389 -36.18 -5.44 -18.09
N LEU A 390 -36.60 -4.71 -19.14
CA LEU A 390 -36.16 -4.96 -20.51
C LEU A 390 -34.74 -4.45 -20.76
N LEU A 391 -34.30 -3.43 -20.01
CA LEU A 391 -33.03 -2.74 -20.22
C LEU A 391 -31.81 -3.69 -20.37
N PRO A 392 -31.56 -4.68 -19.49
CA PRO A 392 -30.37 -5.53 -19.60
C PRO A 392 -30.36 -6.45 -20.84
N GLY A 393 -31.53 -6.86 -21.33
CA GLY A 393 -31.65 -7.66 -22.55
C GLY A 393 -31.49 -6.81 -23.81
N LEU A 394 -32.08 -5.61 -23.82
CA LEU A 394 -31.94 -4.62 -24.88
C LEU A 394 -30.48 -4.12 -24.99
N GLU A 395 -29.83 -3.79 -23.86
CA GLU A 395 -28.42 -3.44 -23.77
C GLU A 395 -27.54 -4.52 -24.44
N TRP A 396 -27.79 -5.79 -24.12
CA TRP A 396 -26.99 -6.92 -24.65
C TRP A 396 -27.20 -7.16 -26.15
N LEU A 397 -28.44 -7.10 -26.65
CA LEU A 397 -28.71 -7.22 -28.10
C LEU A 397 -28.10 -6.04 -28.87
N LEU A 398 -28.28 -4.82 -28.36
CA LEU A 398 -27.73 -3.60 -28.96
C LEU A 398 -26.20 -3.65 -29.02
N LYS A 399 -25.55 -4.06 -27.92
CA LYS A 399 -24.10 -4.24 -27.83
C LYS A 399 -23.59 -5.24 -28.87
N GLY A 400 -24.34 -6.33 -29.08
CA GLY A 400 -24.05 -7.34 -30.10
C GLY A 400 -24.17 -6.84 -31.55
N ILE A 401 -24.83 -5.71 -31.80
CA ILE A 401 -24.86 -5.04 -33.12
C ILE A 401 -23.70 -4.04 -33.22
N THR A 402 -23.55 -3.16 -32.24
CA THR A 402 -22.59 -2.03 -32.30
C THR A 402 -21.13 -2.47 -32.21
N ASP A 403 -20.83 -3.56 -31.48
CA ASP A 403 -19.47 -4.16 -31.44
C ASP A 403 -19.11 -4.89 -32.75
N ARG A 404 -20.06 -5.04 -33.69
CA ARG A 404 -19.85 -5.62 -35.02
C ARG A 404 -19.91 -4.60 -36.16
N ASP A 405 -20.69 -3.53 -35.99
CA ASP A 405 -20.86 -2.45 -36.97
C ASP A 405 -21.08 -1.11 -36.25
N PRO A 406 -20.02 -0.30 -36.07
CA PRO A 406 -20.13 0.98 -35.39
C PRO A 406 -20.97 2.02 -36.15
N HIS A 407 -21.09 1.93 -37.47
CA HIS A 407 -21.69 2.98 -38.31
C HIS A 407 -23.21 3.08 -38.14
N VAL A 408 -23.87 2.04 -37.63
CA VAL A 408 -25.33 2.00 -37.45
C VAL A 408 -25.79 2.80 -36.23
N GLN A 409 -24.88 3.28 -35.36
CA GLN A 409 -25.23 3.97 -34.12
C GLN A 409 -25.98 5.30 -34.33
N ASP A 410 -25.64 6.08 -35.36
CA ASP A 410 -26.41 7.29 -35.73
C ASP A 410 -27.82 6.94 -36.23
N MET A 411 -27.97 5.87 -37.02
CA MET A 411 -29.29 5.37 -37.45
C MET A 411 -30.14 4.92 -36.25
N LEU A 412 -29.53 4.18 -35.32
CA LEU A 412 -30.20 3.72 -34.09
C LEU A 412 -30.57 4.89 -33.18
N LEU A 413 -29.69 5.90 -33.03
CA LEU A 413 -29.96 7.10 -32.24
C LEU A 413 -31.16 7.89 -32.79
N ARG A 414 -31.32 7.96 -34.11
CA ARG A 414 -32.49 8.56 -34.79
C ARG A 414 -33.76 7.72 -34.61
N LEU A 415 -33.66 6.40 -34.66
CA LEU A 415 -34.79 5.50 -34.38
C LEU A 415 -35.26 5.66 -32.92
N PHE A 416 -34.33 5.67 -31.95
CA PHE A 416 -34.58 5.93 -30.53
C PHE A 416 -35.06 7.35 -30.19
N ARG A 417 -35.14 8.25 -31.18
CA ARG A 417 -35.71 9.60 -31.03
C ARG A 417 -37.17 9.69 -31.49
N ASN A 418 -37.62 8.75 -32.30
CA ASN A 418 -38.95 8.74 -32.92
C ASN A 418 -39.90 7.75 -32.25
N MET A 419 -39.56 7.26 -31.05
CA MET A 419 -40.34 6.28 -30.30
C MET A 419 -41.19 6.97 -29.22
N PRO A 420 -42.31 6.35 -28.78
CA PRO A 420 -42.82 6.59 -27.43
C PRO A 420 -41.74 6.20 -26.40
N ASN A 421 -41.72 6.88 -25.26
CA ASN A 421 -40.81 6.59 -24.13
C ASN A 421 -39.30 6.62 -24.47
N ASN A 422 -38.91 7.56 -25.35
CA ASN A 422 -37.53 7.81 -25.83
C ASN A 422 -36.45 7.76 -24.72
N SER A 423 -36.76 8.20 -23.49
CA SER A 423 -35.83 8.25 -22.37
C SER A 423 -35.22 6.87 -22.01
N ILE A 424 -36.01 5.81 -22.06
CA ILE A 424 -35.54 4.45 -21.73
C ILE A 424 -34.71 3.88 -22.89
N MET A 425 -35.04 4.25 -24.13
CA MET A 425 -34.25 3.92 -25.31
C MET A 425 -32.89 4.64 -25.29
N LEU A 426 -32.85 5.91 -24.86
CA LEU A 426 -31.61 6.66 -24.60
C LEU A 426 -30.72 6.01 -23.54
N LEU A 427 -31.29 5.57 -22.42
CA LEU A 427 -30.55 4.85 -21.37
C LEU A 427 -29.99 3.50 -21.86
N THR A 428 -30.66 2.87 -22.82
CA THR A 428 -30.17 1.67 -23.51
C THR A 428 -29.02 2.03 -24.45
N ALA A 429 -29.19 3.08 -25.27
CA ALA A 429 -28.22 3.56 -26.23
C ALA A 429 -26.88 3.91 -25.56
N LEU A 430 -26.92 4.72 -24.49
CA LEU A 430 -25.73 5.12 -23.73
C LEU A 430 -24.87 3.94 -23.26
N LYS A 431 -25.46 2.78 -22.96
CA LYS A 431 -24.73 1.60 -22.47
C LYS A 431 -24.38 0.58 -23.57
N GLY A 432 -25.21 0.51 -24.61
CA GLY A 432 -25.00 -0.41 -25.74
C GLY A 432 -24.01 0.10 -26.77
N PHE A 433 -23.89 1.42 -26.94
CA PHE A 433 -23.04 2.05 -27.96
C PHE A 433 -21.53 1.84 -27.73
N THR A 434 -20.71 2.23 -28.71
CA THR A 434 -19.24 2.22 -28.56
C THR A 434 -18.75 3.52 -27.95
N GLU A 435 -17.69 3.42 -27.15
CA GLU A 435 -17.13 4.52 -26.37
C GLU A 435 -16.70 5.69 -27.27
N ASP A 436 -16.05 5.42 -28.39
CA ASP A 436 -15.64 6.41 -29.40
C ASP A 436 -16.83 7.24 -29.94
N PHE A 437 -17.98 6.60 -30.18
CA PHE A 437 -19.18 7.27 -30.70
C PHE A 437 -19.80 8.20 -29.64
N ILE A 438 -19.75 7.79 -28.37
CA ILE A 438 -20.23 8.60 -27.24
C ILE A 438 -19.34 9.84 -27.08
N VAL A 439 -18.01 9.73 -27.18
CA VAL A 439 -17.08 10.87 -27.14
C VAL A 439 -17.39 11.85 -28.28
N LEU A 440 -17.47 11.36 -29.52
CA LEU A 440 -17.69 12.21 -30.71
C LEU A 440 -19.05 12.94 -30.71
N ASN A 441 -20.04 12.45 -29.96
CA ASN A 441 -21.40 13.00 -29.91
C ASN A 441 -21.80 13.54 -28.53
N ILE A 442 -20.87 13.66 -27.58
CA ILE A 442 -21.18 13.92 -26.16
C ILE A 442 -22.00 15.20 -25.93
N ASP A 443 -21.71 16.27 -26.67
CA ASP A 443 -22.48 17.53 -26.66
C ASP A 443 -23.94 17.30 -27.10
N ASN A 444 -24.14 16.65 -28.25
CA ASN A 444 -25.45 16.40 -28.84
C ASN A 444 -26.29 15.44 -27.97
N LEU A 445 -25.63 14.44 -27.38
CA LEU A 445 -26.25 13.51 -26.44
C LEU A 445 -26.64 14.23 -25.15
N LEU A 446 -25.78 15.08 -24.58
CA LEU A 446 -26.09 15.82 -23.36
C LEU A 446 -27.26 16.80 -23.56
N GLU A 447 -27.26 17.57 -24.66
CA GLU A 447 -28.35 18.50 -25.00
C GLU A 447 -29.70 17.75 -25.08
N TRP A 448 -29.72 16.58 -25.72
CA TRP A 448 -30.94 15.78 -25.80
C TRP A 448 -31.33 15.15 -24.45
N LEU A 449 -30.39 14.56 -23.70
CA LEU A 449 -30.65 13.95 -22.37
C LEU A 449 -31.17 14.95 -21.32
N LEU A 450 -30.93 16.24 -21.52
CA LEU A 450 -31.40 17.33 -20.67
C LEU A 450 -32.71 17.98 -21.15
N SER A 451 -33.24 17.59 -22.31
CA SER A 451 -34.43 18.22 -22.89
C SER A 451 -35.67 18.04 -22.01
N PRO A 452 -36.61 19.01 -21.98
CA PRO A 452 -37.82 18.92 -21.17
C PRO A 452 -38.82 17.86 -21.67
N GLU A 453 -38.60 17.32 -22.88
CA GLU A 453 -39.43 16.29 -23.51
C GLU A 453 -39.25 14.92 -22.84
N LEU A 454 -38.14 14.68 -22.13
CA LEU A 454 -37.80 13.40 -21.50
C LEU A 454 -38.32 13.28 -20.04
N ALA A 455 -39.54 13.74 -19.78
CA ALA A 455 -40.10 13.88 -18.43
C ALA A 455 -40.30 12.56 -17.64
N GLU A 456 -40.24 11.40 -18.30
CA GLU A 456 -40.58 10.09 -17.72
C GLU A 456 -39.54 9.54 -16.73
N VAL A 457 -38.26 9.87 -16.91
CA VAL A 457 -37.16 9.35 -16.09
C VAL A 457 -36.32 10.51 -15.54
N PRO A 458 -36.08 10.59 -14.23
CA PRO A 458 -35.34 11.69 -13.62
C PRO A 458 -33.98 11.96 -14.28
N LYS A 459 -33.67 13.24 -14.57
CA LYS A 459 -32.43 13.67 -15.24
C LYS A 459 -31.16 13.10 -14.61
N TYR A 460 -31.12 12.93 -13.29
CA TYR A 460 -29.95 12.35 -12.61
C TYR A 460 -29.63 10.93 -13.11
N LYS A 461 -30.60 10.10 -13.52
CA LYS A 461 -30.35 8.76 -14.09
C LYS A 461 -29.64 8.82 -15.44
N HIS A 462 -29.95 9.84 -16.25
CA HIS A 462 -29.27 10.11 -17.52
C HIS A 462 -27.82 10.56 -17.26
N LEU A 463 -27.62 11.57 -16.39
CA LEU A 463 -26.29 12.05 -16.00
C LEU A 463 -25.42 10.94 -15.37
N MET A 464 -26.02 10.06 -14.55
CA MET A 464 -25.35 8.90 -13.95
C MET A 464 -24.98 7.81 -14.96
N SER A 465 -25.70 7.70 -16.07
CA SER A 465 -25.43 6.71 -17.11
C SER A 465 -24.35 7.23 -18.07
N LEU A 466 -24.42 8.50 -18.45
CA LEU A 466 -23.39 9.17 -19.25
C LEU A 466 -22.05 9.23 -18.51
N GLY A 467 -22.03 9.63 -17.23
CA GLY A 467 -20.81 9.75 -16.44
C GLY A 467 -20.04 8.43 -16.28
N LYS A 468 -20.75 7.29 -16.14
CA LYS A 468 -20.14 5.96 -16.06
C LYS A 468 -19.49 5.52 -17.37
N MET A 469 -20.00 5.98 -18.51
CA MET A 469 -19.33 5.75 -19.79
C MET A 469 -18.11 6.65 -19.94
N CYS A 470 -18.20 7.90 -19.49
CA CYS A 470 -17.06 8.82 -19.44
C CYS A 470 -15.93 8.28 -18.53
N GLU A 471 -16.25 7.62 -17.42
CA GLU A 471 -15.29 6.91 -16.55
C GLU A 471 -14.61 5.73 -17.29
N ASN A 472 -15.37 4.93 -18.04
CA ASN A 472 -14.83 3.85 -18.89
C ASN A 472 -13.97 4.37 -20.07
N ILE A 473 -14.25 5.59 -20.56
CA ILE A 473 -13.48 6.28 -21.61
C ILE A 473 -12.15 6.78 -21.05
N GLN A 474 -12.16 7.54 -19.95
CA GLN A 474 -10.96 8.12 -19.32
C GLN A 474 -9.99 7.06 -18.78
N THR A 475 -10.47 5.85 -18.50
CA THR A 475 -9.61 4.72 -18.08
C THR A 475 -8.94 3.97 -19.24
N LYS A 476 -9.24 4.34 -20.50
CA LYS A 476 -8.69 3.70 -21.72
C LYS A 476 -8.04 4.68 -22.70
N SER A 477 -8.46 5.94 -22.69
CA SER A 477 -8.03 7.01 -23.59
C SER A 477 -7.59 8.23 -22.79
N ALA A 478 -6.65 9.01 -23.33
CA ALA A 478 -6.13 10.22 -22.68
C ALA A 478 -6.97 11.48 -23.00
N ASP A 479 -8.09 11.32 -23.70
CA ASP A 479 -8.92 12.43 -24.16
C ASP A 479 -9.77 13.00 -23.03
N CYS A 480 -9.59 14.28 -22.74
CA CYS A 480 -10.35 15.00 -21.73
C CYS A 480 -11.80 15.22 -22.19
N ILE A 481 -12.75 15.16 -21.24
CA ILE A 481 -14.13 15.58 -21.49
C ILE A 481 -14.14 17.10 -21.75
N PRO A 482 -14.85 17.61 -22.77
CA PRO A 482 -14.90 19.04 -23.04
C PRO A 482 -15.46 19.85 -21.85
N ASP A 483 -14.84 20.99 -21.51
CA ASP A 483 -15.28 21.84 -20.40
C ASP A 483 -16.73 22.33 -20.53
N LYS A 484 -17.24 22.44 -21.77
CA LYS A 484 -18.65 22.75 -22.09
C LYS A 484 -19.61 21.67 -21.55
N VAL A 485 -19.26 20.39 -21.72
CA VAL A 485 -20.01 19.24 -21.17
C VAL A 485 -19.98 19.32 -19.65
N LEU A 486 -18.79 19.44 -19.05
CA LEU A 486 -18.63 19.52 -17.60
C LEU A 486 -19.44 20.67 -17.00
N LYS A 487 -19.34 21.88 -17.56
CA LYS A 487 -20.15 23.02 -17.12
C LYS A 487 -21.65 22.71 -17.20
N THR A 488 -22.13 22.23 -18.34
CA THR A 488 -23.57 21.97 -18.55
C THR A 488 -24.10 20.88 -17.61
N VAL A 489 -23.28 19.88 -17.26
CA VAL A 489 -23.60 18.89 -16.22
C VAL A 489 -23.67 19.52 -14.83
N TRP A 490 -22.72 20.38 -14.46
CA TRP A 490 -22.75 21.10 -13.17
C TRP A 490 -23.96 22.05 -13.09
N ASP A 491 -24.23 22.87 -14.11
CA ASP A 491 -25.34 23.82 -14.20
C ASP A 491 -26.74 23.16 -14.03
N GLU A 492 -26.88 21.85 -14.28
CA GLU A 492 -28.09 21.06 -14.01
C GLU A 492 -28.02 20.31 -12.67
N THR A 493 -26.83 19.89 -12.23
CA THR A 493 -26.59 19.25 -10.93
C THR A 493 -26.91 20.19 -9.76
N GLU A 494 -26.61 21.48 -9.90
CA GLU A 494 -26.98 22.54 -8.94
C GLU A 494 -28.49 22.69 -8.72
N ARG A 495 -29.32 22.14 -9.62
CA ARG A 495 -30.80 22.20 -9.54
C ARG A 495 -31.43 20.98 -8.85
N LEU A 496 -30.63 19.98 -8.46
CA LEU A 496 -31.13 18.75 -7.83
C LEU A 496 -31.42 18.97 -6.34
N THR A 497 -32.72 19.08 -5.98
CA THR A 497 -33.13 19.39 -4.61
C THR A 497 -33.03 18.22 -3.62
N ASP A 498 -32.96 16.97 -4.11
CA ASP A 498 -32.79 15.77 -3.29
C ASP A 498 -31.31 15.44 -3.01
N THR A 499 -31.01 15.09 -1.76
CA THR A 499 -29.64 14.80 -1.33
C THR A 499 -29.10 13.49 -1.91
N SER A 500 -29.93 12.46 -2.12
CA SER A 500 -29.44 11.22 -2.74
C SER A 500 -29.13 11.46 -4.23
N GLU A 501 -30.04 12.10 -4.96
CA GLU A 501 -29.85 12.40 -6.39
C GLU A 501 -28.60 13.27 -6.63
N TYR A 502 -28.43 14.35 -5.87
CA TYR A 502 -27.23 15.20 -5.90
C TYR A 502 -25.96 14.41 -5.60
N LEU A 503 -25.91 13.69 -4.47
CA LEU A 503 -24.71 12.92 -4.06
C LEU A 503 -24.30 11.86 -5.09
N ASN A 504 -25.26 11.19 -5.74
CA ASN A 504 -24.96 10.22 -6.80
C ASN A 504 -24.17 10.90 -7.94
N VAL A 505 -24.66 12.04 -8.45
CA VAL A 505 -24.07 12.73 -9.61
C VAL A 505 -22.72 13.35 -9.26
N VAL A 506 -22.60 14.03 -8.11
CA VAL A 506 -21.33 14.65 -7.68
C VAL A 506 -20.25 13.60 -7.43
N GLU A 507 -20.56 12.48 -6.77
CA GLU A 507 -19.60 11.39 -6.51
C GLU A 507 -18.98 10.83 -7.81
N LEU A 508 -19.76 10.77 -8.89
CA LEU A 508 -19.36 10.24 -10.19
C LEU A 508 -18.65 11.27 -11.10
N TRP A 509 -19.12 12.52 -11.15
CA TRP A 509 -18.62 13.53 -12.09
C TRP A 509 -17.42 14.34 -11.58
N LEU A 510 -17.19 14.39 -10.26
CA LEU A 510 -16.03 15.09 -9.71
C LEU A 510 -14.69 14.46 -10.13
N PRO A 511 -14.50 13.11 -10.11
CA PRO A 511 -13.29 12.46 -10.64
C PRO A 511 -13.02 12.72 -12.13
N LEU A 512 -14.07 12.98 -12.91
CA LEU A 512 -13.94 13.21 -14.35
C LEU A 512 -13.35 14.60 -14.68
N SER A 513 -13.34 15.51 -13.70
CA SER A 513 -12.80 16.87 -13.80
C SER A 513 -11.27 16.90 -13.58
N GLN A 514 -10.52 16.11 -14.36
CA GLN A 514 -9.10 15.81 -14.09
C GLN A 514 -8.14 17.01 -14.21
N ASN A 515 -8.50 18.04 -14.98
CA ASN A 515 -7.63 19.20 -15.32
C ASN A 515 -7.47 20.23 -14.18
N CYS A 516 -7.57 19.78 -12.92
CA CYS A 516 -7.84 20.56 -11.72
C CYS A 516 -9.20 21.30 -11.74
N LEU A 517 -9.81 21.39 -10.56
CA LEU A 517 -11.01 22.18 -10.30
C LEU A 517 -10.58 23.58 -9.83
N PRO A 518 -11.00 24.66 -10.52
CA PRO A 518 -10.75 26.02 -10.07
C PRO A 518 -11.31 26.27 -8.66
N THR A 519 -10.55 26.96 -7.80
CA THR A 519 -10.98 27.25 -6.41
C THR A 519 -12.37 27.90 -6.34
N GLU A 520 -12.75 28.77 -7.30
CA GLU A 520 -14.09 29.36 -7.40
C GLU A 520 -15.21 28.30 -7.56
N ARG A 521 -14.97 27.29 -8.41
CA ARG A 521 -15.90 26.19 -8.67
C ARG A 521 -16.00 25.26 -7.46
N VAL A 522 -14.88 25.03 -6.75
CA VAL A 522 -14.88 24.31 -5.47
C VAL A 522 -15.74 25.04 -4.44
N ASN A 523 -15.62 26.37 -4.32
CA ASN A 523 -16.44 27.17 -3.41
C ASN A 523 -17.95 27.09 -3.76
N SER A 524 -18.30 27.15 -5.05
CA SER A 524 -19.70 27.00 -5.52
C SER A 524 -20.28 25.62 -5.19
N ILE A 525 -19.52 24.54 -5.45
CA ILE A 525 -19.95 23.17 -5.10
C ILE A 525 -20.14 23.03 -3.58
N LEU A 526 -19.26 23.63 -2.77
CA LEU A 526 -19.38 23.64 -1.30
C LEU A 526 -20.61 24.41 -0.82
N GLN A 527 -20.95 25.53 -1.47
CA GLN A 527 -22.13 26.36 -1.16
C GLN A 527 -23.44 25.56 -1.20
N ILE A 528 -23.57 24.65 -2.17
CA ILE A 528 -24.75 23.82 -2.39
C ILE A 528 -24.67 22.51 -1.58
N PHE A 529 -23.48 21.90 -1.54
CA PHE A 529 -23.23 20.65 -0.81
C PHE A 529 -23.44 20.78 0.71
N GLY A 530 -23.06 21.90 1.33
CA GLY A 530 -23.26 22.14 2.76
C GLY A 530 -24.72 22.02 3.21
N PRO A 531 -25.68 22.75 2.60
CA PRO A 531 -27.12 22.58 2.84
C PRO A 531 -27.66 21.16 2.64
N HIS A 532 -27.10 20.36 1.72
CA HIS A 532 -27.46 18.95 1.58
C HIS A 532 -26.93 18.08 2.74
N VAL A 533 -25.72 18.37 3.24
CA VAL A 533 -25.07 17.66 4.36
C VAL A 533 -25.58 18.13 5.75
N ALA A 534 -26.14 19.33 5.86
CA ALA A 534 -26.80 19.80 7.07
C ALA A 534 -28.11 19.02 7.40
N ARG A 535 -28.70 18.33 6.42
CA ARG A 535 -29.94 17.53 6.58
C ARG A 535 -29.64 16.18 7.26
N GLU A 536 -29.48 16.20 8.57
CA GLU A 536 -29.10 15.11 9.48
C GLU A 536 -29.51 13.69 9.02
N GLN A 537 -30.82 13.40 8.86
CA GLN A 537 -31.33 12.08 8.46
C GLN A 537 -30.85 11.55 7.10
N SER A 538 -30.37 12.42 6.22
CA SER A 538 -29.90 12.05 4.88
C SER A 538 -28.41 11.66 4.85
N VAL A 539 -27.62 12.11 5.83
CA VAL A 539 -26.17 11.94 5.83
C VAL A 539 -25.74 10.59 6.39
N GLU A 540 -26.38 10.10 7.46
CA GLU A 540 -26.04 8.79 8.04
C GLU A 540 -26.19 7.62 7.03
N ARG A 541 -27.07 7.80 6.04
CA ARG A 541 -27.30 6.83 4.95
C ARG A 541 -26.25 6.92 3.83
N HIS A 542 -25.42 7.96 3.81
CA HIS A 542 -24.52 8.29 2.71
C HIS A 542 -23.12 8.77 3.17
N SER A 543 -22.72 8.55 4.42
CA SER A 543 -21.44 9.01 5.00
C SER A 543 -20.22 8.74 4.10
N THR A 544 -20.12 7.53 3.56
CA THR A 544 -19.05 7.13 2.63
C THR A 544 -19.00 7.95 1.34
N ARG A 545 -20.16 8.45 0.86
CA ARG A 545 -20.24 9.34 -0.31
C ARG A 545 -19.76 10.75 0.02
N VAL A 546 -20.12 11.26 1.21
CA VAL A 546 -19.64 12.56 1.69
C VAL A 546 -18.12 12.53 1.83
N GLU A 547 -17.56 11.44 2.38
CA GLU A 547 -16.11 11.19 2.41
C GLU A 547 -15.49 11.13 1.01
N ASN A 548 -16.11 10.42 0.06
CA ASN A 548 -15.61 10.33 -1.32
C ASN A 548 -15.63 11.68 -2.03
N VAL A 549 -16.71 12.46 -1.90
CA VAL A 549 -16.82 13.80 -2.49
C VAL A 549 -15.76 14.72 -1.91
N VAL A 550 -15.56 14.78 -0.58
CA VAL A 550 -14.51 15.65 -0.01
C VAL A 550 -13.10 15.16 -0.39
N ARG A 551 -12.84 13.85 -0.39
CA ARG A 551 -11.54 13.29 -0.83
C ARG A 551 -11.21 13.65 -2.27
N ASN A 552 -12.23 13.68 -3.14
CA ASN A 552 -12.06 14.08 -4.53
C ASN A 552 -11.91 15.61 -4.67
N LEU A 553 -12.66 16.42 -3.90
CA LEU A 553 -12.48 17.89 -3.85
C LEU A 553 -11.04 18.27 -3.44
N THR A 554 -10.50 17.67 -2.37
CA THR A 554 -9.14 17.96 -1.90
C THR A 554 -8.05 17.45 -2.86
N ARG A 555 -8.31 16.34 -3.55
CA ARG A 555 -7.40 15.76 -4.55
C ARG A 555 -7.33 16.60 -5.82
N TYR A 556 -8.46 17.07 -6.34
CA TYR A 556 -8.53 17.76 -7.64
C TYR A 556 -8.54 19.28 -7.56
N ALA A 557 -8.58 19.91 -6.37
CA ALA A 557 -8.40 21.36 -6.23
C ALA A 557 -7.09 21.85 -6.87
N ASP A 558 -7.14 22.97 -7.58
CA ASP A 558 -6.00 23.66 -8.18
C ASP A 558 -4.95 24.07 -7.13
N ASP A 559 -5.29 24.98 -6.23
CA ASP A 559 -4.48 25.39 -5.09
C ASP A 559 -5.12 24.91 -3.79
N PHE A 560 -4.38 24.07 -3.05
CA PHE A 560 -4.85 23.48 -1.80
C PHE A 560 -4.83 24.45 -0.62
N HIS A 561 -4.04 25.53 -0.67
CA HIS A 561 -3.99 26.55 0.37
C HIS A 561 -5.13 27.57 0.20
N LEU A 562 -5.40 28.02 -1.04
CA LEU A 562 -6.54 28.92 -1.32
C LEU A 562 -7.88 28.32 -0.90
N LEU A 563 -8.02 26.99 -0.97
CA LEU A 563 -9.18 26.25 -0.47
C LEU A 563 -9.47 26.49 1.03
N PHE A 564 -8.45 26.71 1.87
CA PHE A 564 -8.63 27.08 3.30
C PHE A 564 -8.96 28.57 3.54
N ILE A 565 -8.80 29.40 2.50
CA ILE A 565 -9.16 30.83 2.48
C ILE A 565 -10.58 31.01 1.91
N SER A 566 -11.09 30.04 1.15
CA SER A 566 -12.41 30.08 0.52
C SER A 566 -13.57 30.23 1.53
N GLU A 567 -14.56 31.04 1.17
CA GLU A 567 -15.63 31.50 2.07
C GLU A 567 -16.44 30.35 2.67
N HIS A 568 -16.68 29.27 1.91
CA HIS A 568 -17.61 28.22 2.32
C HIS A 568 -16.94 26.95 2.88
N PHE A 569 -15.62 26.78 2.78
CA PHE A 569 -14.97 25.53 3.20
C PHE A 569 -14.96 25.31 4.72
N ILE A 570 -14.50 26.29 5.51
CA ILE A 570 -14.52 26.16 6.99
C ILE A 570 -15.96 26.19 7.55
N PRO A 571 -16.90 27.00 7.04
CA PRO A 571 -18.32 26.87 7.38
C PRO A 571 -18.89 25.48 7.05
N PHE A 572 -18.59 24.90 5.87
CA PHE A 572 -19.03 23.56 5.48
C PHE A 572 -18.65 22.51 6.53
N LEU A 573 -17.38 22.47 6.99
CA LEU A 573 -16.95 21.53 8.03
C LEU A 573 -17.74 21.69 9.34
N ASN A 574 -18.19 22.90 9.65
CA ASN A 574 -19.03 23.19 10.79
C ASN A 574 -20.52 22.82 10.59
N THR A 575 -21.01 22.74 9.35
CA THR A 575 -22.38 22.27 9.05
C THR A 575 -22.58 20.76 9.20
N ILE A 576 -21.51 19.94 9.17
CA ILE A 576 -21.60 18.47 9.28
C ILE A 576 -22.14 18.09 10.68
N PRO A 577 -23.37 17.57 10.84
CA PRO A 577 -23.97 17.37 12.16
C PRO A 577 -23.38 16.15 12.89
N ASN A 578 -23.09 15.07 12.16
CA ASN A 578 -22.49 13.86 12.72
C ASN A 578 -21.00 14.10 13.02
N ILE A 579 -20.64 14.10 14.30
CA ILE A 579 -19.27 14.38 14.77
C ILE A 579 -18.25 13.33 14.33
N GLN A 580 -18.64 12.06 14.16
CA GLN A 580 -17.73 11.01 13.68
C GLN A 580 -17.39 11.25 12.20
N LEU A 581 -18.39 11.55 11.37
CA LEU A 581 -18.17 11.90 9.96
C LEU A 581 -17.33 13.18 9.84
N ARG A 582 -17.58 14.20 10.68
CA ARG A 582 -16.76 15.43 10.70
C ARG A 582 -15.28 15.10 10.97
N VAL A 583 -15.00 14.21 11.92
CA VAL A 583 -13.63 13.74 12.20
C VAL A 583 -13.02 13.00 11.01
N THR A 584 -13.76 12.08 10.37
CA THR A 584 -13.26 11.36 9.18
C THR A 584 -12.97 12.30 8.01
N VAL A 585 -13.84 13.28 7.77
CA VAL A 585 -13.63 14.32 6.75
C VAL A 585 -12.40 15.18 7.07
N CYS A 586 -12.21 15.58 8.33
CA CYS A 586 -11.01 16.30 8.76
C CYS A 586 -9.73 15.45 8.62
N LYS A 587 -9.78 14.13 8.88
CA LYS A 587 -8.65 13.21 8.63
C LYS A 587 -8.30 13.17 7.13
N ILE A 588 -9.29 13.04 6.24
CA ILE A 588 -9.10 13.06 4.77
C ILE A 588 -8.43 14.37 4.30
N ILE A 589 -8.80 15.51 4.89
CA ILE A 589 -8.19 16.81 4.58
C ILE A 589 -6.73 16.88 5.05
N MET A 590 -6.42 16.34 6.24
CA MET A 590 -5.04 16.23 6.74
C MET A 590 -4.19 15.25 5.92
N GLU A 591 -4.77 14.13 5.46
CA GLU A 591 -4.12 13.18 4.54
C GLU A 591 -3.79 13.85 3.20
N ALA A 592 -4.71 14.66 2.65
CA ALA A 592 -4.48 15.42 1.43
C ALA A 592 -3.38 16.49 1.60
N LEU A 593 -3.33 17.17 2.75
CA LEU A 593 -2.24 18.09 3.10
C LEU A 593 -0.88 17.38 3.06
N VAL A 594 -0.78 16.21 3.68
CA VAL A 594 0.46 15.40 3.68
C VAL A 594 0.81 14.89 2.28
N GLN A 595 -0.17 14.49 1.46
CA GLN A 595 0.09 14.06 0.08
C GLN A 595 0.54 15.19 -0.86
N ARG A 596 0.22 16.45 -0.52
CA ARG A 596 0.63 17.64 -1.30
C ARG A 596 1.78 18.41 -0.64
N SER A 597 2.37 17.90 0.45
CA SER A 597 3.32 18.66 1.29
C SER A 597 4.66 18.98 0.63
N ASP A 598 4.99 18.31 -0.47
CA ASP A 598 6.20 18.58 -1.27
C ASP A 598 6.13 19.89 -2.07
N CYS A 599 4.93 20.46 -2.28
CA CYS A 599 4.73 21.56 -3.22
C CYS A 599 5.01 22.96 -2.62
N THR A 600 4.45 23.26 -1.44
CA THR A 600 4.43 24.64 -0.87
C THR A 600 4.17 24.60 0.64
N PHE A 601 5.09 25.13 1.46
CA PHE A 601 4.89 25.28 2.92
C PHE A 601 3.80 26.28 3.28
N ILE A 602 3.09 26.05 4.40
CA ILE A 602 2.15 27.03 4.98
C ILE A 602 2.97 28.16 5.60
N CYS A 603 2.81 29.38 5.04
CA CYS A 603 3.54 30.59 5.45
C CYS A 603 2.62 31.70 6.00
N ASP A 604 1.31 31.65 5.75
CA ASP A 604 0.37 32.70 6.11
C ASP A 604 -0.51 32.34 7.32
N SER A 605 -0.99 33.36 8.03
CA SER A 605 -1.80 33.18 9.24
C SER A 605 -3.24 32.78 8.99
N VAL A 606 -3.79 32.95 7.79
CA VAL A 606 -5.20 32.62 7.51
C VAL A 606 -5.34 31.12 7.28
N THR A 607 -4.56 30.58 6.33
CA THR A 607 -4.43 29.14 6.08
C THR A 607 -4.00 28.42 7.35
N LEU A 608 -3.02 28.94 8.11
CA LEU A 608 -2.59 28.30 9.35
C LEU A 608 -3.72 28.18 10.37
N ASN A 609 -4.50 29.25 10.59
CA ASN A 609 -5.64 29.21 11.52
C ASN A 609 -6.73 28.23 11.04
N SER A 610 -7.06 28.25 9.75
CA SER A 610 -8.00 27.31 9.13
C SER A 610 -7.54 25.85 9.27
N VAL A 611 -6.28 25.53 8.98
CA VAL A 611 -5.72 24.18 9.15
C VAL A 611 -5.63 23.79 10.62
N MET A 612 -5.31 24.72 11.53
CA MET A 612 -5.29 24.46 12.98
C MET A 612 -6.68 24.05 13.52
N ILE A 613 -7.77 24.61 12.99
CA ILE A 613 -9.15 24.18 13.32
C ILE A 613 -9.40 22.74 12.88
N VAL A 614 -8.95 22.36 11.68
CA VAL A 614 -9.07 20.98 11.16
C VAL A 614 -8.21 20.02 11.99
N ALA A 615 -6.94 20.36 12.22
CA ALA A 615 -5.99 19.59 13.02
C ALA A 615 -6.48 19.36 14.46
N ARG A 616 -7.02 20.41 15.10
CA ARG A 616 -7.65 20.30 16.41
C ARG A 616 -8.89 19.40 16.39
N THR A 617 -9.73 19.49 15.35
CA THR A 617 -10.90 18.61 15.22
C THR A 617 -10.50 17.13 15.11
N VAL A 618 -9.35 16.82 14.51
CA VAL A 618 -8.79 15.45 14.50
C VAL A 618 -8.20 15.07 15.86
N HIS A 619 -7.47 15.96 16.54
CA HIS A 619 -6.93 15.73 17.88
C HIS A 619 -8.04 15.46 18.92
N ASP A 620 -9.05 16.33 18.99
CA ASP A 620 -10.15 16.28 19.96
C ASP A 620 -11.10 15.07 19.72
N SER A 621 -10.81 14.23 18.71
CA SER A 621 -11.44 12.91 18.51
C SER A 621 -10.82 11.78 19.35
N ILE A 622 -9.60 11.98 19.87
CA ILE A 622 -8.88 11.00 20.70
C ILE A 622 -9.60 10.83 22.05
N ARG A 623 -9.68 9.58 22.53
CA ARG A 623 -10.35 9.21 23.79
C ARG A 623 -9.55 8.12 24.48
N MET A 624 -9.76 7.90 25.78
CA MET A 624 -9.12 6.79 26.51
C MET A 624 -9.45 5.38 25.96
N SER A 625 -10.36 5.28 24.99
CA SER A 625 -10.75 4.04 24.31
C SER A 625 -10.28 3.93 22.84
N THR A 626 -9.54 4.91 22.30
CA THR A 626 -8.99 4.80 20.94
C THR A 626 -7.79 3.85 20.92
N VAL A 627 -7.66 3.05 19.87
CA VAL A 627 -6.57 2.08 19.75
C VAL A 627 -5.23 2.80 19.54
N ASP A 628 -4.14 2.28 20.11
CA ASP A 628 -2.81 2.90 20.01
C ASP A 628 -2.36 3.15 18.57
N ASP A 629 -2.76 2.30 17.62
CA ASP A 629 -2.43 2.47 16.20
C ASP A 629 -3.22 3.62 15.55
N GLU A 630 -4.44 3.92 16.00
CA GLU A 630 -5.17 5.14 15.60
C GLU A 630 -4.53 6.39 16.23
N ARG A 631 -4.12 6.32 17.51
CA ARG A 631 -3.37 7.38 18.21
C ARG A 631 -2.06 7.70 17.47
N LYS A 632 -1.34 6.67 16.98
CA LYS A 632 -0.14 6.81 16.14
C LYS A 632 -0.44 7.42 14.76
N GLN A 633 -1.48 6.96 14.06
CA GLN A 633 -1.85 7.51 12.76
C GLN A 633 -2.20 9.00 12.84
N ILE A 634 -3.01 9.39 13.84
CA ILE A 634 -3.34 10.80 14.10
C ILE A 634 -2.08 11.59 14.48
N GLY A 635 -1.22 11.04 15.35
CA GLY A 635 0.05 11.65 15.73
C GLY A 635 0.97 11.92 14.53
N ASN A 636 1.06 11.00 13.57
CA ASN A 636 1.86 11.15 12.36
C ASN A 636 1.29 12.24 11.42
N LEU A 637 -0.02 12.30 11.22
CA LEU A 637 -0.66 13.36 10.42
C LEU A 637 -0.41 14.76 11.01
N LEU A 638 -0.60 14.89 12.33
CA LEU A 638 -0.38 16.16 13.05
C LEU A 638 1.11 16.55 13.09
N ALA A 639 2.02 15.59 13.28
CA ALA A 639 3.46 15.82 13.22
C ALA A 639 3.92 16.29 11.83
N ASN A 640 3.34 15.75 10.75
CA ASN A 640 3.66 16.20 9.39
C ASN A 640 3.09 17.60 9.09
N PHE A 641 1.90 17.94 9.59
CA PHE A 641 1.42 19.32 9.57
C PHE A 641 2.38 20.28 10.29
N VAL A 642 2.84 19.95 11.50
CA VAL A 642 3.81 20.76 12.26
C VAL A 642 5.13 20.99 11.49
N ARG A 643 5.62 19.99 10.74
CA ARG A 643 6.81 20.12 9.86
C ARG A 643 6.59 21.00 8.62
N HIS A 644 5.34 21.17 8.21
CA HIS A 644 4.93 21.82 6.96
C HIS A 644 4.56 23.31 7.12
N VAL A 645 4.44 23.78 8.36
CA VAL A 645 4.30 25.22 8.70
C VAL A 645 5.69 25.85 8.83
N ARG A 646 6.01 26.85 8.01
CA ARG A 646 7.30 27.55 8.03
C ARG A 646 7.15 29.05 7.75
N PHE A 647 7.33 29.87 8.77
CA PHE A 647 7.59 31.30 8.60
C PHE A 647 9.05 31.50 8.23
N ARG A 648 9.31 32.05 7.03
CA ARG A 648 10.67 32.30 6.55
C ARG A 648 11.29 33.44 7.37
N ASP A 649 12.46 33.18 7.94
CA ASP A 649 13.32 34.11 8.71
C ASP A 649 12.71 34.74 9.98
N ASP A 650 11.41 34.54 10.24
CA ASP A 650 10.70 34.95 11.46
C ASP A 650 10.72 33.84 12.53
N PHE A 651 11.88 33.71 13.20
CA PHE A 651 12.12 32.71 14.25
C PHE A 651 11.15 32.84 15.43
N VAL A 652 10.74 34.06 15.80
CA VAL A 652 9.85 34.33 16.94
C VAL A 652 8.47 33.76 16.67
N ARG A 653 7.86 34.10 15.53
CA ARG A 653 6.54 33.60 15.14
C ARG A 653 6.50 32.09 14.92
N GLN A 654 7.60 31.49 14.44
CA GLN A 654 7.73 30.04 14.36
C GLN A 654 7.73 29.40 15.76
N MET A 655 8.42 29.99 16.73
CA MET A 655 8.42 29.52 18.12
C MET A 655 7.05 29.70 18.79
N GLU A 656 6.34 30.80 18.53
CA GLU A 656 4.97 31.02 18.99
C GLU A 656 4.02 29.92 18.46
N PHE A 657 4.09 29.59 17.17
CA PHE A 657 3.32 28.49 16.58
C PHE A 657 3.63 27.15 17.26
N TYR A 658 4.91 26.81 17.47
CA TYR A 658 5.27 25.57 18.16
C TYR A 658 4.76 25.55 19.61
N SER A 659 4.77 26.69 20.32
CA SER A 659 4.17 26.82 21.66
C SER A 659 2.65 26.58 21.65
N GLN A 660 1.93 27.13 20.68
CA GLN A 660 0.49 26.88 20.50
C GLN A 660 0.21 25.40 20.17
N ALA A 661 0.99 24.81 19.24
CA ALA A 661 0.89 23.40 18.88
C ALA A 661 1.14 22.47 20.08
N ARG A 662 2.12 22.78 20.93
CA ARG A 662 2.37 22.03 22.18
C ARG A 662 1.19 22.09 23.15
N MET A 663 0.56 23.25 23.30
CA MET A 663 -0.60 23.40 24.19
C MET A 663 -1.84 22.66 23.69
N ILE A 664 -2.04 22.57 22.36
CA ILE A 664 -3.18 21.88 21.77
C ILE A 664 -2.94 20.36 21.73
N PHE A 665 -1.79 19.91 21.23
CA PHE A 665 -1.51 18.49 20.95
C PHE A 665 -0.78 17.75 22.09
N TYR A 666 -0.93 18.22 23.33
CA TYR A 666 -0.18 17.73 24.50
C TYR A 666 -0.38 16.24 24.83
N GLN A 667 -1.39 15.59 24.26
CA GLN A 667 -1.71 14.17 24.46
C GLN A 667 -0.95 13.21 23.52
N LEU A 668 -0.09 13.73 22.64
CA LEU A 668 0.56 12.98 21.55
C LEU A 668 2.08 13.08 21.57
N ASP A 669 2.75 12.11 22.20
CA ASP A 669 4.22 12.00 22.25
C ASP A 669 4.90 12.17 20.89
N ILE A 670 4.35 11.62 19.82
CA ILE A 670 4.89 11.77 18.44
C ILE A 670 4.94 13.23 17.99
N VAL A 671 3.94 14.03 18.37
CA VAL A 671 3.87 15.46 18.05
C VAL A 671 4.82 16.24 18.95
N LEU A 672 4.90 15.89 20.24
CA LEU A 672 5.84 16.51 21.19
C LEU A 672 7.31 16.24 20.85
N GLU A 673 7.67 15.00 20.49
CA GLU A 673 8.97 14.60 19.96
C GLU A 673 9.31 15.40 18.68
N THR A 674 8.34 15.49 17.76
CA THR A 674 8.49 16.28 16.54
C THR A 674 8.72 17.76 16.84
N LEU A 675 7.98 18.35 17.78
CA LEU A 675 8.15 19.74 18.20
C LEU A 675 9.53 20.01 18.82
N VAL A 676 10.05 19.10 19.65
CA VAL A 676 11.41 19.22 20.22
C VAL A 676 12.47 19.16 19.12
N HIS A 677 12.32 18.27 18.13
CA HIS A 677 13.20 18.24 16.96
C HIS A 677 13.10 19.53 16.12
N CYS A 678 11.88 20.06 15.91
CA CYS A 678 11.66 21.31 15.18
C CYS A 678 12.25 22.54 15.88
N ILE A 679 12.19 22.61 17.22
CA ILE A 679 12.81 23.68 18.02
C ILE A 679 14.34 23.56 18.02
N ASN A 680 14.88 22.34 18.12
CA ASN A 680 16.32 22.10 17.97
C ASN A 680 16.83 22.52 16.58
N TRP A 681 16.05 22.24 15.52
CA TRP A 681 16.36 22.71 14.17
C TRP A 681 16.27 24.23 14.04
N LEU A 682 15.24 24.87 14.62
CA LEU A 682 15.06 26.33 14.60
C LEU A 682 16.24 27.07 15.27
N CYS A 683 16.69 26.55 16.42
CA CYS A 683 17.87 27.04 17.14
C CYS A 683 19.15 26.87 16.29
N PHE A 684 19.30 25.76 15.56
CA PHE A 684 20.42 25.54 14.65
C PHE A 684 20.37 26.40 13.37
N GLU A 685 19.18 26.70 12.82
CA GLU A 685 19.03 27.66 11.71
C GLU A 685 19.39 29.08 12.15
N GLN A 686 19.06 29.48 13.38
CA GLN A 686 19.52 30.74 13.95
C GLN A 686 21.05 30.77 14.11
N LEU A 687 21.66 29.71 14.69
CA LEU A 687 23.12 29.57 14.81
C LEU A 687 23.83 29.74 13.46
N LYS A 688 23.27 29.15 12.40
CA LYS A 688 23.76 29.25 11.02
C LYS A 688 23.61 30.67 10.45
N SER A 689 22.53 31.38 10.79
CA SER A 689 22.30 32.78 10.38
C SER A 689 23.35 33.72 10.99
N VAL A 690 23.56 33.64 12.31
CA VAL A 690 24.56 34.43 13.06
C VAL A 690 25.99 33.89 12.94
N LYS A 691 26.18 32.77 12.24
CA LYS A 691 27.48 32.11 11.98
C LYS A 691 28.28 31.81 13.25
N GLY A 692 27.59 31.50 14.35
CA GLY A 692 28.19 31.25 15.67
C GLY A 692 28.44 32.49 16.54
N ASN A 693 28.30 33.71 16.01
CA ASN A 693 28.57 34.94 16.75
C ASN A 693 27.26 35.61 17.22
N HIS A 694 26.67 35.05 18.27
CA HIS A 694 25.41 35.54 18.84
C HIS A 694 25.48 37.00 19.31
N ASP A 695 24.44 37.75 18.98
CA ASP A 695 24.06 39.00 19.66
C ASP A 695 23.19 38.69 20.91
N PRO A 696 22.93 39.66 21.80
CA PRO A 696 22.15 39.41 23.01
C PRO A 696 20.74 38.85 22.77
N ALA A 697 20.05 39.25 21.70
CA ALA A 697 18.68 38.82 21.42
C ALA A 697 18.64 37.42 20.78
N SER A 698 19.58 37.07 19.90
CA SER A 698 19.67 35.67 19.43
C SER A 698 20.10 34.72 20.54
N LEU A 699 20.96 35.15 21.48
CA LEU A 699 21.30 34.34 22.64
C LEU A 699 20.10 34.12 23.58
N GLU A 700 19.27 35.15 23.82
CA GLU A 700 18.04 35.05 24.60
C GLU A 700 17.00 34.13 23.91
N PHE A 701 16.89 34.19 22.59
CA PHE A 701 16.05 33.28 21.80
C PHE A 701 16.56 31.82 21.87
N ALA A 702 17.87 31.59 21.71
CA ALA A 702 18.46 30.26 21.82
C ALA A 702 18.24 29.66 23.22
N GLN A 703 18.40 30.46 24.28
CA GLN A 703 18.04 30.08 25.65
C GLN A 703 16.55 29.75 25.79
N SER A 704 15.67 30.54 25.16
CA SER A 704 14.21 30.28 25.15
C SER A 704 13.86 28.96 24.44
N CYS A 705 14.56 28.60 23.35
CA CYS A 705 14.42 27.30 22.69
C CYS A 705 14.90 26.14 23.59
N VAL A 706 15.98 26.31 24.35
CA VAL A 706 16.43 25.30 25.33
C VAL A 706 15.40 25.13 26.46
N ALA A 707 14.86 26.23 27.01
CA ALA A 707 13.83 26.20 28.04
C ALA A 707 12.54 25.53 27.56
N TYR A 708 12.13 25.80 26.31
CA TYR A 708 11.02 25.10 25.68
C TYR A 708 11.24 23.57 25.67
N ASN A 709 12.43 23.11 25.26
CA ASN A 709 12.76 21.69 25.22
C ASN A 709 12.85 21.08 26.64
N PHE A 710 13.43 21.80 27.60
CA PHE A 710 13.55 21.38 29.00
C PHE A 710 12.20 21.22 29.71
N ILE A 711 11.19 22.01 29.32
CA ILE A 711 9.80 21.86 29.79
C ILE A 711 9.06 20.74 29.06
N THR A 712 9.32 20.54 27.76
CA THR A 712 8.56 19.60 26.92
C THR A 712 9.02 18.15 27.05
N ILE A 713 10.33 17.90 27.11
CA ILE A 713 10.84 16.52 27.15
C ILE A 713 10.35 15.73 28.39
N PRO A 714 10.27 16.30 29.61
CA PRO A 714 9.77 15.57 30.79
C PRO A 714 8.31 15.12 30.73
N THR A 715 7.48 15.63 29.82
CA THR A 715 6.06 15.22 29.73
C THR A 715 5.84 13.98 28.86
N LEU A 716 6.87 13.49 28.17
CA LEU A 716 6.81 12.28 27.35
C LEU A 716 6.73 11.00 28.19
N GLU A 717 5.90 10.06 27.76
CA GLU A 717 5.72 8.74 28.38
C GLU A 717 7.01 7.90 28.27
N SER A 718 7.66 7.92 27.11
CA SER A 718 8.83 7.08 26.78
C SER A 718 10.13 7.56 27.44
N PRO A 719 10.75 6.81 28.38
CA PRO A 719 12.04 7.17 28.98
C PRO A 719 13.21 7.09 27.99
N VAL A 720 13.10 6.27 26.94
CA VAL A 720 14.11 6.12 25.89
C VAL A 720 14.10 7.34 24.95
N THR A 721 12.92 7.75 24.49
CA THR A 721 12.75 8.95 23.65
C THR A 721 13.20 10.19 24.40
N ARG A 722 12.85 10.30 25.69
CA ARG A 722 13.38 11.33 26.59
C ARG A 722 14.91 11.37 26.58
N LEU A 723 15.56 10.24 26.79
CA LEU A 723 17.02 10.16 26.88
C LEU A 723 17.71 10.64 25.59
N GLN A 724 17.16 10.23 24.43
CA GLN A 724 17.61 10.66 23.10
C GLN A 724 17.44 12.17 22.89
N LEU A 725 16.26 12.72 23.20
CA LEU A 725 15.96 14.14 23.03
C LEU A 725 16.76 15.03 23.98
N LEU A 726 17.07 14.58 25.20
CA LEU A 726 17.95 15.31 26.12
C LEU A 726 19.38 15.40 25.58
N ILE A 727 19.92 14.33 24.98
CA ILE A 727 21.25 14.35 24.35
C ILE A 727 21.29 15.32 23.17
N ILE A 728 20.34 15.20 22.23
CA ILE A 728 20.30 16.04 21.03
C ILE A 728 20.10 17.52 21.40
N SER A 729 19.20 17.81 22.34
CA SER A 729 18.99 19.19 22.83
C SER A 729 20.21 19.71 23.58
N GLY A 730 20.94 18.86 24.30
CA GLY A 730 22.21 19.21 24.95
C GLY A 730 23.31 19.56 23.95
N GLN A 731 23.41 18.82 22.84
CA GLN A 731 24.34 19.14 21.73
C GLN A 731 24.01 20.47 21.07
N VAL A 732 22.73 20.73 20.78
CA VAL A 732 22.28 22.00 20.18
C VAL A 732 22.49 23.18 21.14
N ALA A 733 22.23 23.00 22.43
CA ALA A 733 22.47 24.03 23.45
C ALA A 733 23.97 24.36 23.60
N LEU A 734 24.84 23.35 23.57
CA LEU A 734 26.29 23.52 23.62
C LEU A 734 26.81 24.27 22.37
N ALA A 735 26.31 23.92 21.18
CA ALA A 735 26.64 24.61 19.93
C ALA A 735 26.17 26.08 19.87
N ASN A 736 25.13 26.45 20.64
CA ASN A 736 24.60 27.82 20.76
C ASN A 736 25.11 28.56 22.02
N GLN A 737 26.21 28.12 22.62
CA GLN A 737 26.83 28.75 23.81
C GLN A 737 25.88 28.86 25.04
N CYS A 738 24.79 28.08 25.09
CA CYS A 738 23.80 28.10 26.18
C CYS A 738 24.26 27.30 27.43
N LEU A 739 25.45 27.65 27.95
CA LEU A 739 26.12 26.94 29.04
C LEU A 739 25.42 27.10 30.40
N ASP A 740 25.01 28.32 30.75
CA ASP A 740 24.96 28.76 32.16
C ASP A 740 23.86 28.13 33.05
N MET A 741 22.76 27.59 32.51
CA MET A 741 21.61 27.21 33.36
C MET A 741 20.87 25.91 33.01
N GLU A 742 20.72 25.52 31.73
CA GLU A 742 19.77 24.44 31.38
C GLU A 742 20.38 23.26 30.61
N ALA A 743 21.40 23.45 29.77
CA ALA A 743 22.11 22.34 29.13
C ALA A 743 22.76 21.41 30.17
N ILE A 744 23.39 21.99 31.19
CA ILE A 744 23.99 21.22 32.28
C ILE A 744 22.91 20.55 33.14
N ASN A 745 21.76 21.19 33.37
CA ASN A 745 20.66 20.59 34.14
C ASN A 745 19.93 19.47 33.38
N THR A 746 19.85 19.59 32.05
CA THR A 746 19.43 18.53 31.11
C THR A 746 20.32 17.29 31.27
N MET A 747 21.64 17.47 31.31
CA MET A 747 22.60 16.38 31.52
C MET A 747 22.65 15.90 33.00
N LYS A 748 22.43 16.77 33.99
CA LYS A 748 22.32 16.38 35.41
C LYS A 748 21.14 15.42 35.64
N LYS A 749 20.00 15.64 34.93
CA LYS A 749 18.81 14.77 34.93
C LYS A 749 19.00 13.41 34.22
N PHE A 750 20.06 13.22 33.42
CA PHE A 750 20.36 11.94 32.74
C PHE A 750 20.44 10.77 33.74
N ASN A 751 21.02 11.02 34.92
CA ASN A 751 21.11 10.05 36.02
C ASN A 751 19.79 9.84 36.78
N ASP A 752 18.90 10.82 36.77
CA ASP A 752 17.58 10.71 37.41
C ASP A 752 16.59 9.92 36.53
N ILE A 753 16.90 9.77 35.23
CA ILE A 753 16.33 8.72 34.39
C ILE A 753 16.96 7.38 34.79
N ARG A 754 16.48 6.85 35.92
CA ARG A 754 16.38 5.40 36.09
C ARG A 754 15.66 4.86 34.85
N ILE A 755 16.36 4.09 34.05
CA ILE A 755 15.71 3.17 33.10
C ILE A 755 15.16 2.04 33.96
N ASP A 756 14.02 2.29 34.60
CA ASP A 756 13.32 1.27 35.38
C ASP A 756 12.93 0.14 34.43
N ALA A 757 13.71 -0.96 34.47
CA ALA A 757 13.52 -2.14 33.63
C ALA A 757 12.15 -2.82 33.82
N THR A 758 11.39 -2.36 34.82
CA THR A 758 10.17 -2.93 35.39
C THR A 758 8.90 -2.14 35.08
N SER A 759 8.98 -0.95 34.48
CA SER A 759 7.81 -0.09 34.22
C SER A 759 7.46 0.05 32.73
N THR A 760 6.15 0.10 32.46
CA THR A 760 5.50 0.31 31.15
C THR A 760 6.04 -0.50 29.96
N ASP A 761 5.62 -1.76 29.86
CA ASP A 761 4.95 -2.23 28.62
C ASP A 761 4.00 -3.40 28.93
N ARG A 762 2.68 -3.20 28.84
CA ARG A 762 1.66 -4.16 29.35
C ARG A 762 1.16 -5.17 28.30
N ILE A 763 1.91 -5.39 27.23
CA ILE A 763 1.45 -6.12 26.04
C ILE A 763 2.33 -7.35 25.71
N ARG A 764 1.80 -8.54 26.08
CA ARG A 764 2.15 -9.91 25.63
C ARG A 764 3.60 -10.40 25.87
N ALA A 765 3.73 -11.67 26.29
CA ALA A 765 4.94 -12.18 26.95
C ALA A 765 6.00 -12.80 26.03
N ASP A 766 5.73 -12.93 24.72
CA ASP A 766 6.43 -13.90 23.87
C ASP A 766 7.72 -13.39 23.21
N PHE A 767 8.05 -12.09 23.31
CA PHE A 767 9.18 -11.44 22.61
C PHE A 767 10.15 -10.71 23.57
N THR A 768 10.42 -11.26 24.75
CA THR A 768 11.18 -10.58 25.83
C THR A 768 12.70 -10.50 25.60
N PHE A 769 13.29 -11.41 24.84
CA PHE A 769 14.75 -11.48 24.66
C PHE A 769 15.28 -10.33 23.77
N GLU A 770 14.81 -10.24 22.53
CA GLU A 770 15.20 -9.20 21.56
C GLU A 770 15.00 -7.79 22.12
N ARG A 771 13.85 -7.56 22.77
CA ARG A 771 13.50 -6.31 23.44
C ARG A 771 14.47 -5.90 24.56
N THR A 772 15.24 -6.81 25.16
CA THR A 772 16.25 -6.43 26.15
C THR A 772 17.60 -6.11 25.52
N ALA A 773 18.08 -6.94 24.58
CA ALA A 773 19.31 -6.67 23.84
C ALA A 773 19.25 -5.28 23.16
N HIS A 774 18.08 -4.93 22.61
CA HIS A 774 17.85 -3.62 22.02
C HIS A 774 17.98 -2.46 23.02
N LYS A 775 17.62 -2.63 24.31
CA LYS A 775 17.81 -1.62 25.36
C LYS A 775 19.28 -1.42 25.70
N GLU A 776 20.06 -2.50 25.80
CA GLU A 776 21.50 -2.46 26.09
C GLU A 776 22.29 -1.78 24.96
N ILE A 777 21.95 -2.09 23.70
CA ILE A 777 22.53 -1.45 22.51
C ILE A 777 22.19 0.05 22.47
N ILE A 778 20.93 0.41 22.74
CA ILE A 778 20.50 1.82 22.84
C ILE A 778 21.30 2.56 23.93
N PHE A 779 21.35 2.02 25.16
CA PHE A 779 22.08 2.67 26.25
C PHE A 779 23.57 2.81 25.94
N LYS A 780 24.21 1.79 25.35
CA LYS A 780 25.60 1.89 24.88
C LYS A 780 25.76 3.03 23.88
N SER A 781 24.89 3.15 22.88
CA SER A 781 24.96 4.24 21.88
C SER A 781 24.83 5.64 22.52
N TYR A 782 23.93 5.81 23.47
CA TYR A 782 23.70 7.08 24.18
C TYR A 782 24.82 7.40 25.18
N ALA A 783 25.37 6.41 25.88
CA ALA A 783 26.53 6.59 26.74
C ALA A 783 27.76 7.02 25.93
N LEU A 784 27.99 6.45 24.73
CA LEU A 784 29.06 6.86 23.82
C LEU A 784 28.87 8.31 23.31
N GLN A 785 27.64 8.70 22.95
CA GLN A 785 27.32 10.09 22.58
C GLN A 785 27.47 11.07 23.75
N MET A 786 27.20 10.64 24.98
CA MET A 786 27.45 11.44 26.17
C MET A 786 28.95 11.59 26.44
N MET A 787 29.75 10.52 26.28
CA MET A 787 31.21 10.58 26.45
C MET A 787 31.87 11.58 25.49
N SER A 788 31.43 11.69 24.23
CA SER A 788 31.99 12.68 23.32
C SER A 788 31.67 14.11 23.79
N ILE A 789 30.41 14.41 24.10
CA ILE A 789 29.99 15.73 24.63
C ILE A 789 30.80 16.11 25.87
N LEU A 790 30.98 15.18 26.81
CA LEU A 790 31.64 15.41 28.10
C LEU A 790 33.16 15.67 28.02
N ILE A 791 33.82 15.40 26.88
CA ILE A 791 35.21 15.84 26.66
C ILE A 791 35.26 17.35 26.46
N VAL A 792 34.39 17.85 25.57
CA VAL A 792 34.45 19.22 25.03
C VAL A 792 33.64 20.21 25.90
N MET A 793 32.70 19.71 26.69
CA MET A 793 31.89 20.48 27.62
C MET A 793 32.73 21.04 28.80
N PRO A 794 32.66 22.34 29.12
CA PRO A 794 33.32 22.90 30.31
C PRO A 794 32.70 22.34 31.61
N ASP A 795 33.55 22.12 32.63
CA ASP A 795 33.09 21.76 33.98
C ASP A 795 32.31 22.91 34.66
N ASP A 796 31.56 22.62 35.74
CA ASP A 796 30.74 23.63 36.43
C ASP A 796 31.62 24.75 37.04
N PRO A 797 31.25 26.05 36.89
CA PRO A 797 31.96 27.20 37.47
C PRO A 797 32.00 27.21 39.01
N ASP A 798 31.22 26.31 39.61
CA ASP A 798 30.98 26.16 41.04
C ASP A 798 32.16 25.49 41.80
N GLY A 799 33.23 25.10 41.09
CA GLY A 799 34.55 24.66 41.60
C GLY A 799 34.60 23.33 42.38
N LYS A 800 33.46 22.82 42.86
CA LYS A 800 33.35 21.73 43.83
C LYS A 800 33.83 20.35 43.33
N SER A 801 33.96 20.13 42.02
CA SER A 801 34.60 18.93 41.44
C SER A 801 34.73 19.06 39.93
N VAL A 802 35.93 18.76 39.43
CA VAL A 802 36.25 18.50 38.01
C VAL A 802 35.77 17.09 37.63
N PHE A 803 35.43 16.87 36.35
CA PHE A 803 34.87 15.64 35.77
C PHE A 803 33.64 15.08 36.52
N ARG A 804 32.86 15.98 37.13
CA ARG A 804 31.73 15.59 37.99
C ARG A 804 30.59 14.97 37.20
N LEU A 805 30.42 15.32 35.91
CA LEU A 805 29.44 14.69 35.02
C LEU A 805 29.92 13.31 34.52
N CYS A 806 31.20 13.16 34.19
CA CYS A 806 31.82 11.87 33.84
C CYS A 806 31.68 10.87 35.01
N SER A 807 31.91 11.35 36.23
CA SER A 807 31.70 10.60 37.48
C SER A 807 30.24 10.16 37.70
N ARG A 808 29.26 10.92 37.17
CA ARG A 808 27.84 10.55 37.18
C ARG A 808 27.53 9.49 36.12
N LEU A 809 28.06 9.63 34.90
CA LEU A 809 27.88 8.65 33.82
C LEU A 809 28.45 7.27 34.20
N TYR A 810 29.65 7.24 34.79
CA TYR A 810 30.25 6.01 35.35
C TYR A 810 29.34 5.31 36.38
N ARG A 811 28.74 6.08 37.31
CA ARG A 811 27.76 5.53 38.27
C ARG A 811 26.50 5.01 37.57
N ALA A 812 26.02 5.68 36.52
CA ALA A 812 24.86 5.22 35.75
C ALA A 812 25.15 3.86 35.08
N ILE A 813 26.30 3.72 34.42
CA ILE A 813 26.77 2.47 33.80
C ILE A 813 26.87 1.33 34.82
N ASN A 814 27.42 1.59 36.01
CA ASN A 814 27.53 0.60 37.08
C ASN A 814 26.21 0.32 37.84
N SER A 815 25.17 1.13 37.63
CA SER A 815 23.82 0.92 38.22
C SER A 815 22.82 0.24 37.28
N PHE A 816 23.20 0.04 36.00
CA PHE A 816 22.34 -0.56 34.98
C PHE A 816 22.39 -2.09 35.05
N GLU A 817 21.24 -2.75 34.83
CA GLU A 817 21.11 -4.22 34.81
C GLU A 817 21.50 -4.80 33.44
N TRP A 818 22.77 -5.15 33.28
CA TRP A 818 23.33 -5.73 32.04
C TRP A 818 23.06 -7.24 31.93
N LYS A 819 22.56 -7.70 30.78
CA LYS A 819 22.48 -9.15 30.46
C LYS A 819 23.68 -9.64 29.65
N ASP A 820 24.20 -8.83 28.73
CA ASP A 820 25.47 -9.14 28.07
C ASP A 820 26.65 -8.72 28.96
N PRO A 821 27.46 -9.68 29.46
CA PRO A 821 28.58 -9.39 30.35
C PRO A 821 29.75 -8.67 29.66
N MET A 822 29.73 -8.48 28.32
CA MET A 822 30.66 -7.64 27.58
C MET A 822 30.32 -6.14 27.65
N MET A 823 29.06 -5.78 27.86
CA MET A 823 28.59 -4.41 27.58
C MET A 823 29.06 -3.39 28.62
N GLN A 824 29.01 -3.71 29.91
CA GLN A 824 29.55 -2.85 30.97
C GLN A 824 31.08 -2.68 30.86
N PRO A 825 31.91 -3.74 30.72
CA PRO A 825 33.37 -3.56 30.65
C PRO A 825 33.81 -2.74 29.42
N SER A 826 33.17 -2.94 28.26
CA SER A 826 33.48 -2.15 27.04
C SER A 826 33.13 -0.65 27.23
N LEU A 827 32.11 -0.31 28.02
CA LEU A 827 31.80 1.08 28.37
C LEU A 827 32.75 1.67 29.43
N VAL A 828 33.24 0.88 30.40
CA VAL A 828 34.28 1.28 31.35
C VAL A 828 35.61 1.56 30.62
N ILE A 829 35.94 0.72 29.65
CA ILE A 829 37.08 0.88 28.73
C ILE A 829 36.91 2.13 27.84
N MET A 830 35.71 2.43 27.35
CA MET A 830 35.51 3.67 26.58
C MET A 830 35.56 4.94 27.46
N LEU A 831 35.07 4.89 28.70
CA LEU A 831 35.29 5.97 29.67
C LEU A 831 36.78 6.20 29.92
N MET A 832 37.58 5.13 29.99
CA MET A 832 39.03 5.23 30.12
C MET A 832 39.62 5.95 28.91
N ARG A 833 39.25 5.56 27.68
CA ARG A 833 39.65 6.24 26.43
C ARG A 833 39.26 7.72 26.40
N MET A 834 38.09 8.07 26.93
CA MET A 834 37.61 9.45 27.06
C MET A 834 38.52 10.28 27.98
N TYR A 835 38.93 9.74 29.14
CA TYR A 835 39.94 10.38 30.00
C TYR A 835 41.34 10.41 29.37
N SER A 836 41.75 9.36 28.64
CA SER A 836 43.04 9.36 27.91
C SER A 836 43.08 10.42 26.80
N ALA A 837 41.97 10.69 26.12
CA ALA A 837 41.83 11.82 25.20
C ALA A 837 41.88 13.16 25.96
N GLY A 838 41.28 13.24 27.15
CA GLY A 838 41.39 14.37 28.07
C GLY A 838 42.82 14.72 28.51
N TYR A 839 43.77 13.79 28.38
CA TYR A 839 45.19 14.00 28.71
C TYR A 839 45.97 14.78 27.64
N GLN A 840 45.40 14.92 26.43
CA GLN A 840 46.01 15.63 25.29
C GLN A 840 46.05 17.15 25.53
N GLU A 841 47.06 17.84 24.99
CA GLU A 841 47.21 19.30 25.14
C GLU A 841 46.16 20.11 24.35
N VAL A 842 45.55 19.48 23.34
CA VAL A 842 44.43 19.98 22.53
C VAL A 842 43.50 18.79 22.30
N TYR A 843 42.20 18.96 22.54
CA TYR A 843 41.21 17.91 22.38
C TYR A 843 40.92 17.56 20.92
N PRO A 844 40.40 16.35 20.62
CA PRO A 844 40.17 15.91 19.23
C PRO A 844 39.19 16.75 18.40
N TYR A 845 38.33 17.55 19.05
CA TYR A 845 37.41 18.49 18.41
C TYR A 845 36.89 19.53 19.42
N HIS A 846 36.36 20.65 18.91
CA HIS A 846 35.83 21.77 19.70
C HIS A 846 34.51 22.29 19.14
N PHE A 847 33.75 23.05 19.94
CA PHE A 847 32.64 23.87 19.46
C PHE A 847 33.07 25.33 19.30
N LEU A 848 32.52 26.03 18.30
CA LEU A 848 32.88 27.42 18.02
C LEU A 848 32.44 28.34 19.17
N ASN A 849 33.39 29.15 19.66
CA ASN A 849 33.22 30.07 20.78
C ASN A 849 32.81 29.39 22.12
N VAL A 850 33.20 28.14 22.34
CA VAL A 850 33.05 27.43 23.62
C VAL A 850 34.43 27.00 24.12
N ASP A 851 34.86 27.57 25.24
CA ASP A 851 36.13 27.19 25.88
C ASP A 851 36.01 25.80 26.54
N SER A 852 36.75 24.83 26.00
CA SER A 852 36.81 23.45 26.50
C SER A 852 37.86 23.28 27.60
N ASN A 853 37.84 22.15 28.32
CA ASN A 853 38.70 21.95 29.50
C ASN A 853 40.22 21.94 29.20
N ASP A 854 40.64 21.65 27.96
CA ASP A 854 42.02 21.85 27.48
C ASP A 854 42.42 23.33 27.40
N THR A 855 41.48 24.20 27.06
CA THR A 855 41.66 25.65 26.99
C THR A 855 41.58 26.29 28.39
N LEU A 856 40.68 25.78 29.24
CA LEU A 856 40.45 26.27 30.60
C LEU A 856 41.54 25.86 31.60
N TYR A 857 41.88 24.56 31.65
CA TYR A 857 42.84 24.01 32.61
C TYR A 857 44.19 23.62 31.97
N GLY A 858 44.17 23.16 30.72
CA GLY A 858 45.38 22.84 29.96
C GLY A 858 46.27 21.78 30.63
N PRO A 859 47.61 21.90 30.55
CA PRO A 859 48.54 20.89 31.06
C PRO A 859 48.74 20.92 32.59
N ASP A 860 47.80 21.49 33.35
CA ASP A 860 47.89 21.64 34.81
C ASP A 860 48.03 20.28 35.54
N GLU A 861 48.92 20.24 36.52
CA GLU A 861 49.26 19.01 37.25
C GLU A 861 48.12 18.54 38.18
N LEU A 862 47.35 19.45 38.77
CA LEU A 862 46.21 19.10 39.63
C LEU A 862 45.00 18.62 38.82
N PHE A 863 44.86 19.11 37.59
CA PHE A 863 43.90 18.62 36.59
C PHE A 863 44.28 17.21 36.10
N ARG A 864 45.56 16.99 35.75
CA ARG A 864 46.09 15.66 35.37
C ARG A 864 45.99 14.62 36.50
N GLN A 865 46.38 14.95 37.73
CA GLN A 865 46.23 14.07 38.89
C GLN A 865 44.78 13.60 39.11
N LYS A 866 43.79 14.45 38.82
CA LYS A 866 42.36 14.06 38.88
C LYS A 866 41.98 13.07 37.76
N MET A 867 42.55 13.18 36.56
CA MET A 867 42.41 12.15 35.53
C MET A 867 43.09 10.85 35.94
N ASP A 868 44.33 10.91 36.46
CA ASP A 868 45.07 9.71 36.87
C ASP A 868 44.30 8.94 37.95
N THR A 869 43.74 9.62 38.97
CA THR A 869 42.88 8.94 39.97
C THR A 869 41.61 8.34 39.36
N ALA A 870 40.95 9.01 38.40
CA ALA A 870 39.77 8.47 37.72
C ALA A 870 40.12 7.24 36.85
N ILE A 871 41.22 7.30 36.09
CA ILE A 871 41.66 6.19 35.23
C ILE A 871 42.11 4.99 36.08
N ASN A 872 42.79 5.20 37.21
CA ASN A 872 43.18 4.11 38.11
C ASN A 872 41.94 3.36 38.66
N VAL A 873 40.84 4.05 38.97
CA VAL A 873 39.57 3.41 39.34
C VAL A 873 39.00 2.57 38.19
N LEU A 874 38.96 3.12 36.96
CA LEU A 874 38.47 2.40 35.78
C LEU A 874 39.35 1.18 35.42
N MET A 875 40.67 1.27 35.61
CA MET A 875 41.62 0.16 35.45
C MET A 875 41.32 -0.98 36.42
N HIS A 876 41.14 -0.68 37.71
CA HIS A 876 40.80 -1.70 38.70
C HIS A 876 39.43 -2.35 38.43
N ASP A 877 38.43 -1.59 37.96
CA ASP A 877 37.14 -2.14 37.56
C ASP A 877 37.25 -3.04 36.30
N ALA A 878 37.96 -2.60 35.27
CA ALA A 878 38.18 -3.40 34.05
C ALA A 878 38.90 -4.72 34.36
N ILE A 879 39.94 -4.70 35.20
CA ILE A 879 40.64 -5.90 35.68
C ILE A 879 39.69 -6.82 36.48
N ARG A 880 38.83 -6.25 37.35
CA ARG A 880 37.82 -7.04 38.09
C ARG A 880 36.84 -7.74 37.15
N SER A 881 36.36 -7.03 36.12
CA SER A 881 35.47 -7.61 35.10
C SER A 881 36.16 -8.69 34.25
N ILE A 882 37.43 -8.52 33.89
CA ILE A 882 38.25 -9.53 33.20
C ILE A 882 38.35 -10.81 34.05
N ILE A 883 38.59 -10.68 35.36
CA ILE A 883 38.61 -11.81 36.30
C ILE A 883 37.24 -12.50 36.38
N GLN A 884 36.15 -11.74 36.47
CA GLN A 884 34.78 -12.29 36.52
C GLN A 884 34.38 -13.00 35.22
N LEU A 885 34.69 -12.43 34.05
CA LEU A 885 34.47 -13.04 32.74
C LEU A 885 35.23 -14.36 32.60
N ARG A 886 36.47 -14.44 33.11
CA ARG A 886 37.28 -15.66 33.16
C ARG A 886 36.67 -16.73 34.08
N LEU A 887 36.25 -16.36 35.29
CA LEU A 887 35.59 -17.28 36.23
C LEU A 887 34.28 -17.84 35.68
N ASN A 888 33.53 -17.02 34.94
CA ASN A 888 32.26 -17.39 34.32
C ASN A 888 32.43 -18.09 32.94
N ASN A 889 33.66 -18.39 32.51
CA ASN A 889 33.98 -19.05 31.23
C ASN A 889 33.49 -18.31 29.96
N HIS A 890 33.33 -16.98 30.02
CA HIS A 890 32.87 -16.16 28.90
C HIS A 890 34.02 -15.76 27.95
N TYR A 891 34.76 -16.74 27.44
CA TYR A 891 36.04 -16.55 26.74
C TYR A 891 35.97 -15.64 25.49
N ALA A 892 34.86 -15.63 24.75
CA ALA A 892 34.71 -14.76 23.57
C ALA A 892 34.62 -13.27 23.95
N SER A 893 33.74 -12.93 24.88
CA SER A 893 33.62 -11.57 25.45
C SER A 893 34.93 -11.14 26.13
N LEU A 894 35.55 -12.06 26.86
CA LEU A 894 36.82 -11.84 27.56
C LEU A 894 37.95 -11.44 26.60
N MET A 895 38.10 -12.12 25.45
CA MET A 895 39.13 -11.75 24.47
C MET A 895 38.94 -10.35 23.90
N LEU A 896 37.70 -9.96 23.57
CA LEU A 896 37.40 -8.62 23.05
C LEU A 896 37.69 -7.53 24.09
N ILE A 897 37.34 -7.75 25.36
CA ILE A 897 37.62 -6.81 26.45
C ILE A 897 39.12 -6.68 26.74
N VAL A 898 39.90 -7.76 26.64
CA VAL A 898 41.36 -7.69 26.78
C VAL A 898 42.01 -7.03 25.55
N GLU A 899 41.50 -7.26 24.34
CA GLU A 899 41.95 -6.57 23.12
C GLU A 899 41.68 -5.06 23.18
N GLU A 900 40.46 -4.63 23.55
CA GLU A 900 40.12 -3.21 23.72
C GLU A 900 40.97 -2.54 24.82
N LEU A 901 41.21 -3.22 25.96
CA LEU A 901 42.03 -2.69 27.05
C LEU A 901 43.52 -2.55 26.67
N LEU A 902 44.12 -3.58 26.07
CA LEU A 902 45.50 -3.54 25.58
C LEU A 902 45.68 -2.42 24.56
N ALA A 903 44.75 -2.25 23.62
CA ALA A 903 44.81 -1.20 22.60
C ALA A 903 44.85 0.22 23.21
N ILE A 904 44.14 0.49 24.30
CA ILE A 904 44.21 1.78 25.01
C ILE A 904 45.54 1.94 25.74
N ILE A 905 46.02 0.89 26.42
CA ILE A 905 47.30 0.92 27.15
C ILE A 905 48.47 1.19 26.19
N PHE A 906 48.51 0.56 25.01
CA PHE A 906 49.55 0.83 24.00
C PHE A 906 49.43 2.21 23.34
N ALA A 907 48.21 2.76 23.23
CA ALA A 907 47.98 4.05 22.60
C ALA A 907 48.36 5.25 23.49
N PHE A 908 48.09 5.20 24.80
CA PHE A 908 48.26 6.34 25.71
C PHE A 908 48.97 6.02 27.05
N GLY A 909 49.20 4.76 27.39
CA GLY A 909 49.76 4.35 28.68
C GLY A 909 51.28 4.51 28.76
N ASP A 910 51.81 4.81 29.94
CA ASP A 910 53.26 4.89 30.15
C ASP A 910 53.90 3.51 30.41
N LEU A 911 54.36 2.85 29.35
CA LEU A 911 55.09 1.58 29.43
C LEU A 911 56.47 1.69 30.12
N THR A 912 56.95 2.88 30.48
CA THR A 912 58.12 3.01 31.36
C THR A 912 57.79 2.78 32.84
N ASN A 913 56.50 2.84 33.22
CA ASN A 913 56.03 2.43 34.53
C ASN A 913 55.90 0.90 34.61
N LYS A 914 56.62 0.30 35.58
CA LYS A 914 56.76 -1.15 35.72
C LYS A 914 55.45 -1.87 36.00
N SER A 915 54.47 -1.25 36.69
CA SER A 915 53.18 -1.90 36.97
C SER A 915 52.36 -2.08 35.68
N LEU A 916 52.34 -1.06 34.82
CA LEU A 916 51.62 -1.08 33.55
C LEU A 916 52.28 -2.00 32.51
N ALA A 917 53.62 -2.01 32.45
CA ALA A 917 54.37 -2.93 31.59
C ALA A 917 54.14 -4.41 31.96
N VAL A 918 54.22 -4.76 33.25
CA VAL A 918 53.96 -6.14 33.72
C VAL A 918 52.51 -6.56 33.48
N LEU A 919 51.53 -5.67 33.73
CA LEU A 919 50.13 -5.93 33.42
C LEU A 919 49.91 -6.18 31.92
N SER A 920 50.56 -5.39 31.05
CA SER A 920 50.47 -5.55 29.59
C SER A 920 50.98 -6.91 29.13
N ILE A 921 52.12 -7.37 29.66
CA ILE A 921 52.69 -8.70 29.39
C ILE A 921 51.74 -9.80 29.88
N GLN A 922 51.20 -9.70 31.10
CA GLN A 922 50.28 -10.70 31.65
C GLN A 922 48.97 -10.83 30.85
N LEU A 923 48.39 -9.71 30.39
CA LEU A 923 47.21 -9.70 29.52
C LEU A 923 47.52 -10.27 28.12
N TRP A 924 48.70 -9.96 27.59
CA TRP A 924 49.21 -10.45 26.31
C TRP A 924 49.44 -11.96 26.28
N ASP A 925 50.13 -12.50 27.28
CA ASP A 925 50.36 -13.95 27.42
C ASP A 925 49.09 -14.73 27.74
N PHE A 926 48.08 -14.06 28.32
CA PHE A 926 46.73 -14.61 28.42
C PHE A 926 46.04 -14.71 27.04
N CYS A 927 46.12 -13.66 26.19
CA CYS A 927 45.58 -13.73 24.83
C CYS A 927 46.20 -14.84 23.97
N LYS A 928 47.51 -15.14 24.13
CA LYS A 928 48.18 -16.24 23.41
C LYS A 928 47.62 -17.63 23.71
N GLN A 929 46.91 -17.81 24.82
CA GLN A 929 46.40 -19.12 25.27
C GLN A 929 45.01 -19.46 24.69
N ILE A 930 44.40 -18.56 23.91
CA ILE A 930 43.04 -18.69 23.37
C ILE A 930 43.11 -18.58 21.83
N PRO A 931 42.42 -19.45 21.05
CA PRO A 931 42.50 -19.43 19.59
C PRO A 931 42.05 -18.08 19.00
N PHE A 932 42.91 -17.51 18.15
CA PHE A 932 42.86 -16.11 17.72
C PHE A 932 41.77 -15.77 16.68
N ASN A 933 41.34 -14.50 16.74
CA ASN A 933 40.76 -13.79 15.59
C ASN A 933 41.88 -13.03 14.84
N THR A 934 41.83 -13.00 13.50
CA THR A 934 43.00 -12.63 12.66
C THR A 934 43.45 -11.18 12.76
N LYS A 935 42.58 -10.25 13.18
CA LYS A 935 42.95 -8.83 13.39
C LYS A 935 44.00 -8.65 14.49
N VAL A 936 43.85 -9.38 15.60
CA VAL A 936 44.78 -9.35 16.72
C VAL A 936 46.21 -9.60 16.24
N LEU A 937 46.39 -10.53 15.30
CA LEU A 937 47.70 -10.98 14.81
C LEU A 937 48.48 -9.90 14.03
N MET A 938 47.79 -8.91 13.44
CA MET A 938 48.46 -7.77 12.77
C MET A 938 48.87 -6.69 13.79
N THR A 939 47.99 -6.37 14.74
CA THR A 939 48.34 -5.50 15.89
C THR A 939 49.48 -6.10 16.70
N VAL A 940 49.48 -7.43 16.87
CA VAL A 940 50.54 -8.22 17.52
C VAL A 940 51.89 -7.97 16.87
N GLN A 941 51.98 -8.05 15.54
CA GLN A 941 53.25 -7.87 14.82
C GLN A 941 53.79 -6.44 14.98
N TYR A 942 52.92 -5.43 14.81
CA TYR A 942 53.28 -4.02 15.04
C TYR A 942 53.80 -3.77 16.47
N LEU A 943 53.12 -4.34 17.47
CA LEU A 943 53.53 -4.21 18.88
C LEU A 943 54.82 -4.97 19.19
N GLN A 944 55.10 -6.08 18.51
CA GLN A 944 56.36 -6.80 18.67
C GLN A 944 57.54 -5.97 18.12
N ASP A 945 57.40 -5.33 16.96
CA ASP A 945 58.39 -4.38 16.45
C ASP A 945 58.57 -3.15 17.36
N GLU A 946 57.50 -2.63 17.96
CA GLU A 946 57.59 -1.49 18.88
C GLU A 946 58.25 -1.85 20.22
N ILE A 947 57.95 -3.04 20.77
CA ILE A 947 58.62 -3.56 21.99
C ILE A 947 60.09 -3.88 21.70
N ASP A 948 60.41 -4.52 20.58
CA ASP A 948 61.79 -4.84 20.21
C ASP A 948 62.62 -3.58 19.90
N THR A 949 62.01 -2.51 19.38
CA THR A 949 62.70 -1.22 19.20
C THR A 949 62.89 -0.48 20.52
N LEU A 950 61.94 -0.55 21.46
CA LEU A 950 62.13 -0.05 22.83
C LEU A 950 63.22 -0.83 23.59
N ALA A 951 63.27 -2.15 23.46
CA ALA A 951 64.33 -2.99 24.03
C ALA A 951 65.71 -2.58 23.50
N ARG A 952 65.87 -2.49 22.16
CA ARG A 952 67.10 -2.01 21.51
C ARG A 952 67.48 -0.58 21.93
N ALA A 953 66.49 0.29 22.18
CA ALA A 953 66.75 1.65 22.68
C ALA A 953 67.29 1.64 24.13
N VAL A 954 66.78 0.77 25.00
CA VAL A 954 67.31 0.58 26.37
C VAL A 954 68.73 0.00 26.33
N GLU A 955 68.99 -1.01 25.50
CA GLU A 955 70.33 -1.58 25.30
C GLU A 955 71.33 -0.51 24.81
N SER A 956 70.93 0.34 23.86
CA SER A 956 71.79 1.43 23.35
C SER A 956 72.19 2.45 24.41
N ARG A 957 71.38 2.62 25.47
CA ARG A 957 71.66 3.51 26.61
C ARG A 957 72.41 2.81 27.76
N ALA A 958 72.52 1.48 27.75
CA ALA A 958 73.23 0.71 28.77
C ALA A 958 74.78 0.79 28.65
N GLY A 959 75.31 1.50 27.65
CA GLY A 959 76.74 1.67 27.38
C GLY A 959 77.55 2.49 28.40
N CYS A 960 77.11 2.61 29.67
CA CYS A 960 77.86 3.24 30.74
C CYS A 960 77.56 2.62 32.12
N HIS A 961 78.54 1.86 32.64
CA HIS A 961 78.75 1.50 34.05
C HIS A 961 77.61 0.88 34.89
N SER A 962 77.56 -0.46 34.85
CA SER A 962 77.47 -1.37 36.02
C SER A 962 76.41 -1.11 37.11
N ALA A 963 75.37 -1.96 37.18
CA ALA A 963 75.42 -3.20 37.97
C ALA A 963 74.09 -4.01 38.02
N VAL A 964 74.12 -5.29 37.58
CA VAL A 964 73.47 -6.48 38.22
C VAL A 964 71.92 -6.51 38.42
N PRO A 965 71.19 -7.60 38.07
CA PRO A 965 71.41 -8.64 37.05
C PRO A 965 70.12 -9.08 36.28
N ASN A 966 70.25 -10.09 35.41
CA ASN A 966 69.23 -11.08 34.99
C ASN A 966 67.82 -10.59 34.58
N PHE A 967 67.65 -10.29 33.28
CA PHE A 967 66.39 -10.57 32.56
C PHE A 967 66.58 -11.85 31.72
N ILE A 968 65.96 -12.96 32.14
CA ILE A 968 65.80 -14.18 31.33
C ILE A 968 64.42 -14.76 31.60
N ILE A 969 63.58 -14.77 30.54
CA ILE A 969 62.44 -15.66 30.28
C ILE A 969 61.66 -16.17 31.51
N ILE A 970 60.61 -15.43 31.90
CA ILE A 970 59.28 -15.97 32.24
C ILE A 970 58.26 -15.10 31.52
#